data_AF-M2B929-F1
#
_entry.id   AF-M2B929-F1
#
_cell.length_a   1.000
_cell.length_b   1.000
_cell.length_c   1.000
_cell.angle_alpha   90.00
_cell.angle_beta   90.00
_cell.angle_gamma   90.00
#
_symmetry.space_group_name_H-M   'P 1'
#
loop_
_entity.id
_entity.type
_entity.pdbx_description
1 polymer ?
#
loop_
_entity_poly.entity_id
_entity_poly.type
_entity_poly.pdbx_seq_one_letter_code
_entity_poly.pdbx_strand_id
1 'polypeptide(L)'
;MNRKAKLSSFQFFVLVLLAIWVAVGDCCAAEPADFYVSPEGRDNWSGTLAEPNDSQSDGPFASIARARDAIRHSGKNNLSDTLVLIRGGTYHLTETVVFGLQDSGHRDGKVTYAAYPGETPVFSSGQAITDWQPVTTAPPGLPDIAFGKVQVADVSRRFHTLFDAEGMLPRARSQGFIPLKGGSRNELHFPAGRLKDWPNVEDIEIVVRPHHAWIVNILPLESVNENKQVARTSIDATYAMNTLHFLKTTSSCWVENALEELDEPGEWALNTQAGKLYLWPRNDSPILAPRLKELIRIEGKIDKEGPRDIPVTNLCLRGLTFMHGERFSIAPDDAGLQHDWDMHDKANALVRLRGTEHCRIQQCHFAHSGGSAIRVDLHGRHNVIDSNVIEHMGGAGILLCGYGPGTKDVNRENLVFNNHIHHTGRIYSHSPGIMLWQSGENRVANNLVHNTPYTGIILSGCMTDFFRRQGRELGRTIRRHEIASLPKQPKLQDVLPYLHTHDNTIEFNEIHHAMEMLGDGNAIYVRGAGAGNVIRRNYIHHLVAPMIMQAAIRTDGGQRDTLIAENLIYKCTSQGILMKLNTRVENNIVADIIAPPRGYYLSVREGPLTGATIQRNIFYSSSDTCTFIDELPPGKGRTNEDRRGRALARSKDANTDHNIYYCDSDPALGEQMLDKQMQDGVDTHSLAVDPLFVDPANGDFRLSPDSPALRLGFVPWDVSEAGLVDKETVPQ
;
A
#
# COMPACT_ATOMS: atom_id res chain seq x y z
N MET A 1 14.43 -20.91 -80.74
CA MET A 1 14.08 -19.93 -81.80
C MET A 1 13.83 -18.58 -81.14
N ASN A 2 14.54 -17.56 -81.62
CA ASN A 2 14.56 -16.12 -81.24
C ASN A 2 13.28 -15.53 -80.63
N ARG A 3 13.37 -14.91 -79.44
CA ARG A 3 13.62 -13.46 -79.17
C ARG A 3 12.51 -12.51 -79.62
N LYS A 4 11.84 -11.88 -78.65
CA LYS A 4 11.85 -10.42 -78.32
C LYS A 4 10.87 -10.20 -77.14
N ALA A 5 11.29 -9.92 -75.90
CA ALA A 5 12.01 -8.75 -75.37
C ALA A 5 11.11 -7.52 -75.12
N LYS A 6 10.90 -7.21 -73.83
CA LYS A 6 11.03 -5.90 -73.15
C LYS A 6 11.00 -6.18 -71.64
N LEU A 7 12.17 -6.22 -70.97
CA LEU A 7 12.77 -5.16 -70.12
C LEU A 7 11.89 -4.80 -68.91
N SER A 8 12.37 -4.69 -67.67
CA SER A 8 13.69 -4.90 -67.07
C SER A 8 13.55 -4.80 -65.54
N SER A 9 14.39 -5.53 -64.83
CA SER A 9 14.67 -5.46 -63.40
C SER A 9 15.03 -4.04 -62.93
N PHE A 10 14.61 -3.65 -61.73
CA PHE A 10 15.38 -2.73 -60.90
C PHE A 10 15.05 -2.94 -59.41
N GLN A 11 16.03 -3.41 -58.65
CA GLN A 11 16.12 -3.20 -57.20
C GLN A 11 16.04 -1.69 -56.95
N PHE A 12 15.22 -1.21 -56.02
CA PHE A 12 15.52 0.04 -55.31
C PHE A 12 14.73 0.11 -53.99
N PHE A 13 15.50 0.17 -52.90
CA PHE A 13 15.26 0.88 -51.65
C PHE A 13 13.82 0.94 -51.09
N VAL A 14 13.57 0.18 -50.03
CA VAL A 14 12.70 0.64 -48.94
C VAL A 14 13.61 1.29 -47.91
N LEU A 15 13.64 2.63 -47.95
CA LEU A 15 14.19 3.48 -46.90
C LEU A 15 13.43 3.21 -45.60
N VAL A 16 14.03 2.44 -44.71
CA VAL A 16 13.71 2.50 -43.27
C VAL A 16 14.31 3.81 -42.79
N LEU A 17 13.46 4.82 -42.63
CA LEU A 17 13.77 6.04 -41.90
C LEU A 17 14.02 5.65 -40.43
N LEU A 18 15.28 5.36 -40.11
CA LEU A 18 15.82 5.60 -38.78
C LEU A 18 15.66 7.09 -38.49
N ALA A 19 14.55 7.45 -37.86
CA ALA A 19 14.45 8.69 -37.13
C ALA A 19 15.38 8.56 -35.92
N ILE A 20 16.65 8.88 -36.15
CA ILE A 20 17.58 9.25 -35.09
C ILE A 20 16.97 10.49 -34.44
N TRP A 21 16.24 10.29 -33.34
CA TRP A 21 16.06 11.35 -32.36
C TRP A 21 17.44 11.57 -31.72
N VAL A 22 18.28 12.39 -32.34
CA VAL A 22 19.17 13.23 -31.54
C VAL A 22 18.21 14.18 -30.83
N ALA A 23 17.74 13.77 -29.66
CA ALA A 23 17.41 14.75 -28.65
C ALA A 23 18.72 15.52 -28.46
N VAL A 24 18.77 16.71 -29.06
CA VAL A 24 19.63 17.76 -28.52
C VAL A 24 19.03 17.97 -27.15
N GLY A 25 19.55 17.21 -26.18
CA GLY A 25 19.30 17.50 -24.79
C GLY A 25 19.72 18.94 -24.64
N ASP A 26 18.78 19.82 -24.35
CA ASP A 26 19.12 21.08 -23.76
C ASP A 26 20.01 20.72 -22.56
N CYS A 27 21.30 20.96 -22.71
CA CYS A 27 22.21 21.05 -21.58
C CYS A 27 21.75 22.28 -20.79
N CYS A 28 20.63 22.14 -20.08
CA CYS A 28 20.33 22.99 -18.95
C CYS A 28 21.52 22.81 -18.01
N ALA A 29 22.42 23.80 -18.02
CA ALA A 29 23.44 23.89 -17.01
C ALA A 29 22.74 23.78 -15.65
N ALA A 30 23.17 22.82 -14.83
CA ALA A 30 22.57 22.61 -13.52
C ALA A 30 22.62 23.92 -12.73
N GLU A 31 21.53 24.24 -12.02
CA GLU A 31 21.52 25.38 -11.09
C GLU A 31 22.71 25.27 -10.12
N PRO A 32 23.46 26.35 -9.86
CA PRO A 32 24.55 26.32 -8.89
C PRO A 32 24.02 25.84 -7.53
N ALA A 33 24.64 24.80 -6.98
CA ALA A 33 24.29 24.25 -5.68
C ALA A 33 25.26 24.73 -4.61
N ASP A 34 24.81 24.74 -3.35
CA ASP A 34 25.66 25.05 -2.21
C ASP A 34 26.69 23.95 -1.96
N PHE A 35 26.27 22.71 -2.15
CA PHE A 35 27.11 21.53 -2.00
C PHE A 35 26.79 20.46 -3.04
N TYR A 36 27.77 19.61 -3.32
CA TYR A 36 27.69 18.49 -4.22
C TYR A 36 28.12 17.21 -3.51
N VAL A 37 27.51 16.09 -3.88
CA VAL A 37 27.83 14.75 -3.35
C VAL A 37 28.06 13.81 -4.53
N SER A 38 29.11 12.99 -4.50
CA SER A 38 29.48 12.04 -5.56
C SER A 38 30.05 10.75 -4.95
N PRO A 39 29.83 9.56 -5.55
CA PRO A 39 30.52 8.34 -5.13
C PRO A 39 32.05 8.43 -5.25
N GLU A 40 32.56 9.30 -6.13
CA GLU A 40 33.98 9.60 -6.32
C GLU A 40 34.48 10.76 -5.43
N GLY A 41 33.58 11.33 -4.62
CA GLY A 41 33.88 12.45 -3.71
C GLY A 41 34.71 12.06 -2.50
N ARG A 42 35.05 13.06 -1.67
CA ARG A 42 35.74 12.85 -0.39
C ARG A 42 35.15 13.74 0.70
N ASP A 43 34.91 13.17 1.88
CA ASP A 43 34.27 13.89 2.99
C ASP A 43 35.18 14.93 3.68
N ASN A 44 36.47 14.96 3.32
CA ASN A 44 37.41 15.99 3.74
C ASN A 44 37.56 17.16 2.73
N TRP A 45 36.89 17.10 1.58
CA TRP A 45 36.79 18.23 0.64
C TRP A 45 35.76 19.26 1.10
N SER A 46 35.66 20.38 0.39
CA SER A 46 34.70 21.46 0.70
C SER A 46 33.28 21.11 0.30
N GLY A 47 33.11 20.21 -0.67
CA GLY A 47 31.82 19.88 -1.27
C GLY A 47 31.27 20.97 -2.20
N THR A 48 31.99 22.06 -2.45
CA THR A 48 31.47 23.22 -3.22
C THR A 48 31.69 23.11 -4.73
N LEU A 49 32.45 22.12 -5.18
CA LEU A 49 32.69 21.85 -6.59
C LEU A 49 31.91 20.59 -7.01
N ALA A 50 31.24 20.67 -8.17
CA ALA A 50 30.50 19.54 -8.74
C ALA A 50 31.42 18.37 -9.14
N GLU A 51 32.65 18.70 -9.52
CA GLU A 51 33.70 17.76 -9.92
C GLU A 51 34.98 18.00 -9.12
N PRO A 52 35.84 16.99 -8.93
CA PRO A 52 37.18 17.19 -8.40
C PRO A 52 37.96 18.23 -9.22
N ASN A 53 38.70 19.11 -8.55
CA ASN A 53 39.62 20.00 -9.24
C ASN A 53 40.84 19.22 -9.81
N ASP A 54 41.58 19.82 -10.75
CA ASP A 54 42.71 19.16 -11.43
C ASP A 54 43.76 18.61 -10.46
N SER A 55 43.96 19.26 -9.31
CA SER A 55 44.90 18.83 -8.27
C SER A 55 44.35 17.77 -7.31
N GLN A 56 43.10 17.32 -7.48
CA GLN A 56 42.35 16.43 -6.58
C GLN A 56 42.43 16.84 -5.10
N SER A 57 42.54 18.15 -4.86
CA SER A 57 42.64 18.72 -3.52
C SER A 57 41.29 19.19 -2.99
N ASP A 58 40.30 19.34 -3.86
CA ASP A 58 38.93 19.72 -3.53
C ASP A 58 37.94 19.15 -4.55
N GLY A 59 36.66 19.06 -4.20
CA GLY A 59 35.62 18.39 -4.99
C GLY A 59 34.32 18.16 -4.20
N PRO A 60 33.43 17.28 -4.67
CA PRO A 60 32.19 16.93 -3.99
C PRO A 60 32.42 16.09 -2.72
N PHE A 61 31.49 16.13 -1.77
CA PHE A 61 31.50 15.19 -0.63
C PHE A 61 31.27 13.75 -1.11
N ALA A 62 31.72 12.76 -0.33
CA ALA A 62 31.44 11.36 -0.60
C ALA A 62 30.05 10.94 -0.11
N SER A 63 29.55 11.58 0.96
CA SER A 63 28.32 11.17 1.63
C SER A 63 27.31 12.29 1.84
N ILE A 64 26.02 11.93 1.77
CA ILE A 64 24.90 12.83 2.11
C ILE A 64 24.96 13.26 3.58
N ALA A 65 25.43 12.39 4.47
CA ALA A 65 25.61 12.70 5.89
C ALA A 65 26.64 13.82 6.09
N ARG A 66 27.73 13.81 5.31
CA ARG A 66 28.72 14.88 5.35
C ARG A 66 28.17 16.20 4.82
N ALA A 67 27.39 16.18 3.74
CA ALA A 67 26.72 17.38 3.22
C ALA A 67 25.77 17.99 4.25
N ARG A 68 24.94 17.17 4.90
CA ARG A 68 24.12 17.57 6.05
C ARG A 68 24.95 18.23 7.14
N ASP A 69 26.05 17.59 7.54
CA ASP A 69 26.91 18.14 8.58
C ASP A 69 27.57 19.46 8.15
N ALA A 70 27.94 19.63 6.88
CA ALA A 70 28.46 20.90 6.37
C ALA A 70 27.41 22.02 6.46
N ILE A 71 26.15 21.74 6.15
CA ILE A 71 25.04 22.68 6.31
C ILE A 71 24.90 23.10 7.78
N ARG A 72 24.87 22.13 8.71
CA ARG A 72 24.81 22.38 10.16
C ARG A 72 25.92 23.32 10.64
N HIS A 73 27.16 23.09 10.20
CA HIS A 73 28.31 23.90 10.60
C HIS A 73 28.29 25.32 9.98
N SER A 74 27.83 25.43 8.73
CA SER A 74 27.76 26.72 8.03
C SER A 74 26.59 27.60 8.50
N GLY A 75 25.55 27.00 9.06
CA GLY A 75 24.30 27.69 9.41
C GLY A 75 23.52 28.19 8.19
N LYS A 76 23.83 27.73 6.96
CA LYS A 76 23.17 28.17 5.73
C LYS A 76 21.66 27.93 5.72
N ASN A 77 21.20 26.88 6.40
CA ASN A 77 19.78 26.59 6.61
C ASN A 77 19.01 27.66 7.41
N ASN A 78 19.73 28.61 8.05
CA ASN A 78 19.14 29.75 8.76
C ASN A 78 19.00 31.02 7.91
N LEU A 79 19.58 31.04 6.71
CA LEU A 79 19.86 32.28 5.98
C LEU A 79 19.13 32.36 4.64
N SER A 80 19.03 31.25 3.91
CA SER A 80 18.39 31.14 2.60
C SER A 80 18.04 29.69 2.28
N ASP A 81 17.38 29.47 1.13
CA ASP A 81 17.31 28.14 0.53
C ASP A 81 18.72 27.56 0.38
N THR A 82 18.85 26.27 0.66
CA THR A 82 20.10 25.51 0.55
C THR A 82 19.86 24.32 -0.37
N LEU A 83 20.70 24.20 -1.40
CA LEU A 83 20.62 23.12 -2.38
C LEU A 83 21.85 22.21 -2.30
N VAL A 84 21.61 20.91 -2.21
CA VAL A 84 22.62 19.86 -2.38
C VAL A 84 22.31 19.07 -3.63
N LEU A 85 23.22 19.02 -4.61
CA LEU A 85 23.08 18.18 -5.80
C LEU A 85 23.91 16.89 -5.67
N ILE A 86 23.24 15.76 -5.85
CA ILE A 86 23.79 14.42 -5.64
C ILE A 86 23.97 13.77 -7.01
N ARG A 87 25.23 13.53 -7.39
CA ARG A 87 25.64 12.92 -8.66
C ARG A 87 25.16 11.47 -8.75
N GLY A 88 25.06 10.96 -9.97
CA GLY A 88 24.65 9.59 -10.25
C GLY A 88 25.60 8.55 -9.66
N GLY A 89 25.05 7.38 -9.34
CA GLY A 89 25.79 6.24 -8.81
C GLY A 89 25.22 5.70 -7.50
N THR A 90 25.83 4.65 -6.97
CA THR A 90 25.31 3.93 -5.80
C THR A 90 26.01 4.36 -4.51
N TYR A 91 25.21 4.82 -3.55
CA TYR A 91 25.61 5.19 -2.20
C TYR A 91 25.21 4.07 -1.23
N HIS A 92 26.18 3.27 -0.81
CA HIS A 92 25.95 2.18 0.15
C HIS A 92 25.86 2.72 1.58
N LEU A 93 24.69 2.57 2.20
CA LEU A 93 24.42 2.99 3.57
C LEU A 93 24.57 1.81 4.53
N THR A 94 25.49 1.94 5.48
CA THR A 94 25.66 0.98 6.58
C THR A 94 24.92 1.38 7.85
N GLU A 95 24.48 2.64 7.93
CA GLU A 95 23.72 3.23 9.04
C GLU A 95 22.64 4.16 8.49
N THR A 96 21.54 4.30 9.23
CA THR A 96 20.45 5.24 8.89
C THR A 96 20.95 6.68 8.97
N VAL A 97 20.75 7.47 7.92
CA VAL A 97 21.06 8.90 7.94
C VAL A 97 19.92 9.66 8.62
N VAL A 98 20.21 10.28 9.76
CA VAL A 98 19.22 11.03 10.54
C VAL A 98 19.31 12.53 10.29
N PHE A 99 18.22 13.14 9.84
CA PHE A 99 18.01 14.59 9.81
C PHE A 99 17.22 15.00 11.06
N GLY A 100 17.85 15.75 11.96
CA GLY A 100 17.28 16.22 13.21
C GLY A 100 16.90 17.70 13.19
N LEU A 101 16.56 18.26 14.34
CA LEU A 101 16.12 19.66 14.47
C LEU A 101 17.09 20.69 13.85
N GLN A 102 18.40 20.45 13.93
CA GLN A 102 19.37 21.36 13.33
C GLN A 102 19.41 21.35 11.79
N ASP A 103 18.67 20.44 11.16
CA ASP A 103 18.57 20.32 9.70
C ASP A 103 17.29 20.96 9.15
N SER A 104 16.44 21.49 10.02
CA SER A 104 15.28 22.27 9.61
C SER A 104 15.71 23.45 8.75
N GLY A 105 14.94 23.73 7.71
CA GLY A 105 14.97 25.04 7.07
C GLY A 105 14.25 26.06 7.96
N HIS A 106 14.88 27.19 8.27
CA HIS A 106 14.30 28.20 9.15
C HIS A 106 13.56 29.31 8.36
N ARG A 107 12.43 29.78 8.92
CA ARG A 107 11.50 30.72 8.26
C ARG A 107 10.96 30.13 6.95
N ASP A 108 11.10 30.84 5.83
CA ASP A 108 10.69 30.38 4.49
C ASP A 108 11.80 29.58 3.78
N GLY A 109 12.99 29.45 4.38
CA GLY A 109 14.13 28.76 3.77
C GLY A 109 13.94 27.24 3.73
N LYS A 110 14.25 26.63 2.59
CA LYS A 110 14.14 25.19 2.33
C LYS A 110 15.51 24.53 2.18
N VAL A 111 15.69 23.36 2.80
CA VAL A 111 16.90 22.54 2.58
C VAL A 111 16.55 21.40 1.63
N THR A 112 17.09 21.43 0.42
CA THR A 112 16.79 20.45 -0.63
C THR A 112 18.01 19.59 -0.95
N TYR A 113 17.84 18.27 -0.85
CA TYR A 113 18.76 17.27 -1.38
C TYR A 113 18.17 16.71 -2.66
N ALA A 114 18.75 17.06 -3.80
CA ALA A 114 18.24 16.73 -5.11
C ALA A 114 19.24 15.87 -5.90
N ALA A 115 18.74 15.00 -6.76
CA ALA A 115 19.55 14.42 -7.81
C ALA A 115 20.13 15.50 -8.72
N TYR A 116 21.38 15.29 -9.15
CA TYR A 116 21.98 16.10 -10.21
C TYR A 116 21.15 15.93 -11.50
N PRO A 117 20.87 17.01 -12.26
CA PRO A 117 20.01 16.92 -13.44
C PRO A 117 20.44 15.83 -14.43
N GLY A 118 19.50 14.96 -14.80
CA GLY A 118 19.74 13.86 -15.73
C GLY A 118 20.44 12.64 -15.14
N GLU A 119 20.76 12.63 -13.85
CA GLU A 119 21.47 11.53 -13.18
C GLU A 119 20.60 10.82 -12.14
N THR A 120 20.96 9.57 -11.81
CA THR A 120 20.19 8.71 -10.91
C THR A 120 21.05 8.30 -9.71
N PRO A 121 21.00 9.04 -8.59
CA PRO A 121 21.64 8.63 -7.34
C PRO A 121 20.81 7.53 -6.65
N VAL A 122 21.46 6.42 -6.33
CA VAL A 122 20.83 5.24 -5.70
C VAL A 122 21.36 5.06 -4.29
N PHE A 123 20.51 5.25 -3.27
CA PHE A 123 20.80 4.92 -1.89
C PHE A 123 20.37 3.47 -1.63
N SER A 124 21.33 2.63 -1.23
CA SER A 124 21.13 1.20 -1.03
C SER A 124 21.70 0.78 0.31
N SER A 125 20.98 -0.05 1.09
CA SER A 125 21.58 -0.72 2.27
C SER A 125 22.14 -2.11 1.96
N GLY A 126 22.07 -2.52 0.70
CA GLY A 126 22.56 -3.81 0.22
C GLY A 126 24.08 -3.92 0.32
N GLN A 127 24.55 -4.97 0.99
CA GLN A 127 25.94 -5.38 1.02
C GLN A 127 26.11 -6.69 0.25
N ALA A 128 27.08 -6.73 -0.65
CA ALA A 128 27.41 -7.94 -1.39
C ALA A 128 27.79 -9.08 -0.44
N ILE A 129 27.19 -10.25 -0.68
CA ILE A 129 27.67 -11.54 -0.16
C ILE A 129 28.75 -12.04 -1.11
N THR A 130 29.94 -12.30 -0.58
CA THR A 130 31.12 -12.75 -1.32
C THR A 130 31.44 -14.21 -1.00
N ASP A 131 32.50 -14.72 -1.65
CA ASP A 131 33.11 -16.02 -1.31
C ASP A 131 32.19 -17.23 -1.51
N TRP A 132 31.25 -17.12 -2.44
CA TRP A 132 30.38 -18.22 -2.87
C TRP A 132 31.19 -19.41 -3.39
N GLN A 133 30.83 -20.59 -2.90
CA GLN A 133 31.39 -21.87 -3.33
C GLN A 133 30.29 -22.80 -3.84
N PRO A 134 30.54 -23.60 -4.89
CA PRO A 134 29.59 -24.63 -5.28
C PRO A 134 29.42 -25.65 -4.14
N VAL A 135 28.20 -26.12 -3.92
CA VAL A 135 27.93 -27.23 -3.01
C VAL A 135 28.41 -28.54 -3.67
N THR A 136 29.53 -29.07 -3.19
CA THR A 136 30.14 -30.31 -3.70
C THR A 136 29.72 -31.57 -2.95
N THR A 137 29.28 -31.41 -1.70
CA THR A 137 28.68 -32.46 -0.87
C THR A 137 27.31 -31.98 -0.43
N ALA A 138 26.25 -32.75 -0.72
CA ALA A 138 24.89 -32.37 -0.36
C ALA A 138 24.77 -32.25 1.17
N PRO A 139 24.44 -31.05 1.71
CA PRO A 139 24.11 -30.93 3.12
C PRO A 139 22.82 -31.70 3.41
N PRO A 140 22.63 -32.20 4.65
CA PRO A 140 21.39 -32.88 5.03
C PRO A 140 20.17 -32.01 4.71
N GLY A 141 19.20 -32.61 4.03
CA GLY A 141 17.94 -31.95 3.66
C GLY A 141 17.93 -31.32 2.25
N LEU A 142 19.08 -31.04 1.62
CA LEU A 142 19.06 -30.45 0.28
C LEU A 142 18.37 -31.37 -0.75
N PRO A 143 17.39 -30.89 -1.52
CA PRO A 143 16.73 -31.70 -2.54
C PRO A 143 17.69 -32.16 -3.64
N ASP A 144 17.51 -33.39 -4.12
CA ASP A 144 18.33 -33.95 -5.21
C ASP A 144 18.31 -33.07 -6.48
N ILE A 145 17.19 -32.41 -6.76
CA ILE A 145 17.05 -31.51 -7.90
C ILE A 145 17.91 -30.25 -7.81
N ALA A 146 18.26 -29.83 -6.59
CA ALA A 146 19.08 -28.67 -6.30
C ALA A 146 20.58 -29.00 -6.20
N PHE A 147 20.92 -30.28 -5.98
CA PHE A 147 22.31 -30.71 -5.91
C PHE A 147 23.09 -30.38 -7.19
N GLY A 148 24.28 -29.80 -7.03
CA GLY A 148 25.12 -29.32 -8.13
C GLY A 148 24.70 -27.98 -8.74
N LYS A 149 23.59 -27.37 -8.29
CA LYS A 149 23.09 -26.06 -8.74
C LYS A 149 23.15 -24.98 -7.65
N VAL A 150 23.28 -25.40 -6.40
CA VAL A 150 23.35 -24.52 -5.23
C VAL A 150 24.78 -24.09 -4.96
N GLN A 151 24.92 -22.82 -4.59
CA GLN A 151 26.12 -22.23 -4.02
C GLN A 151 25.92 -21.98 -2.52
N VAL A 152 27.02 -21.97 -1.78
CA VAL A 152 27.05 -21.69 -0.34
C VAL A 152 28.07 -20.61 -0.03
N ALA A 153 27.72 -19.71 0.89
CA ALA A 153 28.60 -18.68 1.44
C ALA A 153 28.60 -18.71 2.97
N ASP A 154 29.74 -18.35 3.56
CA ASP A 154 29.86 -18.12 5.01
C ASP A 154 29.30 -16.74 5.37
N VAL A 155 28.37 -16.71 6.33
CA VAL A 155 27.71 -15.49 6.79
C VAL A 155 27.59 -15.47 8.31
N SER A 156 27.72 -14.29 8.90
CA SER A 156 27.68 -14.11 10.36
C SER A 156 26.42 -13.39 10.87
N ARG A 157 25.61 -12.81 9.98
CA ARG A 157 24.38 -12.10 10.35
C ARG A 157 23.14 -12.88 9.91
N ARG A 158 22.04 -12.60 10.61
CA ARG A 158 20.69 -12.90 10.13
C ARG A 158 20.17 -11.77 9.23
N PHE A 159 19.60 -12.14 8.10
CA PHE A 159 18.82 -11.28 7.21
C PHE A 159 17.61 -12.09 6.74
N HIS A 160 16.58 -11.39 6.29
CA HIS A 160 15.33 -12.01 5.86
C HIS A 160 14.98 -11.69 4.41
N THR A 161 15.80 -10.88 3.74
CA THR A 161 15.67 -10.55 2.32
C THR A 161 17.04 -10.58 1.66
N LEU A 162 17.08 -11.00 0.40
CA LEU A 162 18.23 -10.93 -0.49
C LEU A 162 17.78 -10.34 -1.81
N PHE A 163 18.71 -9.70 -2.52
CA PHE A 163 18.44 -9.06 -3.80
C PHE A 163 19.54 -9.42 -4.80
N ASP A 164 19.16 -9.51 -6.07
CA ASP A 164 20.07 -9.58 -7.20
C ASP A 164 19.69 -8.48 -8.22
N ALA A 165 20.26 -8.49 -9.42
CA ALA A 165 19.94 -7.49 -10.46
C ALA A 165 18.49 -7.53 -10.95
N GLU A 166 17.76 -8.63 -10.74
CA GLU A 166 16.34 -8.78 -11.09
C GLU A 166 15.41 -8.43 -9.90
N GLY A 167 15.96 -8.12 -8.73
CA GLY A 167 15.24 -7.67 -7.55
C GLY A 167 15.25 -8.68 -6.40
N MET A 168 14.19 -8.68 -5.59
CA MET A 168 14.14 -9.50 -4.38
C MET A 168 14.07 -11.00 -4.69
N LEU A 169 14.93 -11.78 -4.05
CA LEU A 169 15.00 -13.23 -4.19
C LEU A 169 13.99 -13.94 -3.26
N PRO A 170 13.23 -14.92 -3.77
CA PRO A 170 12.32 -15.71 -2.95
C PRO A 170 13.10 -16.54 -1.94
N ARG A 171 12.53 -16.69 -0.74
CA ARG A 171 13.05 -17.64 0.24
C ARG A 171 12.54 -19.03 -0.10
N ALA A 172 13.39 -20.04 0.06
CA ALA A 172 13.01 -21.44 -0.07
C ALA A 172 11.74 -21.71 0.73
N ARG A 173 10.69 -22.17 0.04
CA ARG A 173 9.31 -22.14 0.56
C ARG A 173 8.60 -23.45 0.33
N SER A 174 7.93 -23.96 1.37
CA SER A 174 7.08 -25.12 1.21
C SER A 174 5.77 -24.83 0.50
N GLN A 175 5.19 -25.88 -0.08
CA GLN A 175 3.84 -25.84 -0.63
C GLN A 175 2.83 -25.35 0.44
N GLY A 176 1.79 -24.63 0.00
CA GLY A 176 0.75 -24.17 0.91
C GLY A 176 -0.10 -25.32 1.47
N PHE A 177 -0.48 -25.27 2.74
CA PHE A 177 -1.40 -26.23 3.37
C PHE A 177 -2.52 -25.56 4.18
N ILE A 178 -3.56 -26.33 4.48
CA ILE A 178 -4.66 -25.93 5.34
C ILE A 178 -4.36 -26.42 6.77
N PRO A 179 -4.37 -25.54 7.78
CA PRO A 179 -4.14 -25.95 9.17
C PRO A 179 -5.30 -26.80 9.70
N LEU A 180 -5.01 -27.67 10.66
CA LEU A 180 -6.02 -28.42 11.40
C LEU A 180 -6.75 -27.50 12.39
N LYS A 181 -7.88 -27.97 12.91
CA LYS A 181 -8.65 -27.24 13.94
C LYS A 181 -7.94 -27.33 15.29
N GLY A 182 -8.19 -26.34 16.15
CA GLY A 182 -7.72 -26.35 17.54
C GLY A 182 -6.50 -25.47 17.79
N GLY A 183 -6.02 -24.75 16.77
CA GLY A 183 -4.93 -23.80 16.92
C GLY A 183 -5.30 -22.59 17.78
N SER A 184 -4.29 -22.00 18.40
CA SER A 184 -4.35 -20.76 19.17
C SER A 184 -3.61 -19.64 18.41
N ARG A 185 -3.31 -18.51 19.07
CA ARG A 185 -2.50 -17.42 18.48
C ARG A 185 -1.02 -17.82 18.34
N ASN A 186 -0.52 -18.75 19.13
CA ASN A 186 0.88 -19.17 19.11
C ASN A 186 1.07 -20.69 18.97
N GLU A 187 -0.02 -21.42 18.71
CA GLU A 187 -0.02 -22.87 18.49
C GLU A 187 -0.74 -23.19 17.19
N LEU A 188 -0.04 -23.82 16.27
CA LEU A 188 -0.55 -24.26 14.97
C LEU A 188 -0.67 -25.78 14.97
N HIS A 189 -1.84 -26.29 14.60
CA HIS A 189 -2.03 -27.72 14.34
C HIS A 189 -1.93 -27.95 12.82
N PHE A 190 -1.11 -28.89 12.36
CA PHE A 190 -0.77 -29.05 10.94
C PHE A 190 -0.97 -30.50 10.44
N PRO A 191 -1.28 -30.75 9.16
CA PRO A 191 -1.39 -32.12 8.64
C PRO A 191 -0.07 -32.90 8.75
N ALA A 192 -0.11 -34.21 8.95
CA ALA A 192 1.09 -35.03 9.13
C ALA A 192 2.06 -34.87 7.94
N GLY A 193 3.37 -34.81 8.23
CA GLY A 193 4.43 -34.64 7.23
C GLY A 193 4.57 -33.24 6.63
N ARG A 194 3.80 -32.24 7.09
CA ARG A 194 3.89 -30.87 6.56
C ARG A 194 4.99 -30.02 7.18
N LEU A 195 5.28 -30.20 8.47
CA LEU A 195 6.34 -29.50 9.18
C LEU A 195 7.26 -30.54 9.83
N LYS A 196 8.53 -30.20 9.99
CA LYS A 196 9.58 -31.05 10.58
C LYS A 196 10.16 -30.41 11.83
N ASP A 197 10.77 -31.20 12.69
CA ASP A 197 11.57 -30.68 13.80
C ASP A 197 13.00 -30.36 13.31
N TRP A 198 13.15 -29.20 12.65
CA TRP A 198 14.44 -28.77 12.11
C TRP A 198 15.44 -28.47 13.23
N PRO A 199 16.72 -28.89 13.11
CA PRO A 199 17.75 -28.56 14.11
C PRO A 199 17.90 -27.05 14.36
N ASN A 200 17.66 -26.25 13.32
CA ASN A 200 17.64 -24.80 13.35
C ASN A 200 16.23 -24.23 13.25
N VAL A 201 15.26 -24.81 13.97
CA VAL A 201 13.83 -24.40 13.92
C VAL A 201 13.60 -22.89 14.09
N GLU A 202 14.42 -22.19 14.87
CA GLU A 202 14.35 -20.73 15.07
C GLU A 202 14.74 -19.90 13.84
N ASP A 203 15.35 -20.52 12.82
CA ASP A 203 15.57 -19.92 11.50
C ASP A 203 14.34 -20.01 10.60
N ILE A 204 13.43 -20.96 10.89
CA ILE A 204 12.26 -21.26 10.08
C ILE A 204 11.12 -20.34 10.50
N GLU A 205 10.44 -19.75 9.51
CA GLU A 205 9.28 -18.91 9.75
C GLU A 205 8.04 -19.55 9.14
N ILE A 206 6.96 -19.59 9.93
CA ILE A 206 5.64 -19.94 9.43
C ILE A 206 4.98 -18.67 8.92
N VAL A 207 4.63 -18.68 7.65
CA VAL A 207 3.75 -17.68 7.06
C VAL A 207 2.33 -18.20 7.17
N VAL A 208 1.47 -17.45 7.84
CA VAL A 208 0.11 -17.86 8.16
C VAL A 208 -0.88 -16.75 7.88
N ARG A 209 -1.90 -17.07 7.07
CA ARG A 209 -3.19 -16.38 7.10
C ARG A 209 -4.00 -17.05 8.22
N PRO A 210 -4.14 -16.41 9.40
CA PRO A 210 -4.87 -17.00 10.52
C PRO A 210 -6.37 -17.03 10.18
N HIS A 211 -7.25 -17.32 11.14
CA HIS A 211 -8.69 -17.54 10.90
C HIS A 211 -9.41 -16.52 9.97
N HIS A 212 -8.88 -15.31 9.84
CA HIS A 212 -9.38 -14.24 9.00
C HIS A 212 -8.52 -13.99 7.75
N ALA A 213 -9.18 -13.78 6.60
CA ALA A 213 -8.57 -13.82 5.27
C ALA A 213 -7.84 -12.53 4.82
N TRP A 214 -7.84 -11.49 5.67
CA TRP A 214 -7.36 -10.13 5.37
C TRP A 214 -6.01 -9.80 6.01
N ILE A 215 -5.34 -10.78 6.62
CA ILE A 215 -4.03 -10.59 7.26
C ILE A 215 -3.13 -11.79 7.00
N VAL A 216 -1.83 -11.53 6.94
CA VAL A 216 -0.76 -12.53 6.89
C VAL A 216 0.20 -12.21 8.03
N ASN A 217 0.49 -13.18 8.90
CA ASN A 217 1.57 -13.07 9.87
C ASN A 217 2.76 -13.93 9.40
N ILE A 218 3.98 -13.41 9.57
CA ILE A 218 5.24 -14.14 9.37
C ILE A 218 5.83 -14.28 10.76
N LEU A 219 5.89 -15.51 11.26
CA LEU A 219 6.19 -15.79 12.68
C LEU A 219 7.35 -16.77 12.79
N PRO A 220 8.36 -16.49 13.61
CA PRO A 220 9.42 -17.47 13.90
C PRO A 220 8.84 -18.68 14.63
N LEU A 221 9.24 -19.88 14.20
CA LEU A 221 8.97 -21.10 14.94
C LEU A 221 9.86 -21.18 16.18
N GLU A 222 9.28 -21.66 17.27
CA GLU A 222 9.97 -21.97 18.53
C GLU A 222 10.20 -23.49 18.65
N SER A 223 9.22 -24.29 18.24
CA SER A 223 9.30 -25.75 18.27
C SER A 223 8.30 -26.40 17.32
N VAL A 224 8.61 -27.62 16.87
CA VAL A 224 7.71 -28.48 16.11
C VAL A 224 7.68 -29.87 16.73
N ASN A 225 6.48 -30.41 16.96
CA ASN A 225 6.29 -31.81 17.36
C ASN A 225 5.56 -32.54 16.23
N GLU A 226 6.32 -33.28 15.42
CA GLU A 226 5.80 -33.99 14.24
C GLU A 226 4.74 -35.02 14.62
N ASN A 227 4.98 -35.81 15.67
CA ASN A 227 4.06 -36.87 16.13
C ASN A 227 2.73 -36.31 16.64
N LYS A 228 2.76 -35.16 17.31
CA LYS A 228 1.56 -34.47 17.80
C LYS A 228 0.95 -33.54 16.77
N GLN A 229 1.63 -33.28 15.65
CA GLN A 229 1.18 -32.36 14.61
C GLN A 229 0.98 -30.92 15.11
N VAL A 230 1.84 -30.48 16.04
CA VAL A 230 1.76 -29.15 16.68
C VAL A 230 3.07 -28.39 16.52
N ALA A 231 2.97 -27.15 16.05
CA ALA A 231 4.07 -26.20 16.02
C ALA A 231 3.76 -25.00 16.92
N ARG A 232 4.78 -24.45 17.58
CA ARG A 232 4.67 -23.23 18.40
C ARG A 232 5.46 -22.08 17.80
N THR A 233 4.92 -20.88 17.89
CA THR A 233 5.59 -19.64 17.48
C THR A 233 6.00 -18.83 18.71
N SER A 234 7.14 -18.16 18.62
CA SER A 234 7.65 -17.28 19.68
C SER A 234 6.87 -15.97 19.82
N ILE A 235 6.07 -15.64 18.81
CA ILE A 235 5.21 -14.45 18.74
C ILE A 235 3.78 -14.88 18.41
N ASP A 236 2.82 -14.23 19.06
CA ASP A 236 1.40 -14.39 18.76
C ASP A 236 1.05 -13.92 17.34
N ALA A 237 0.32 -14.75 16.60
CA ALA A 237 -0.48 -14.32 15.45
C ALA A 237 -1.57 -13.33 15.87
N THR A 238 -2.07 -12.54 14.92
CA THR A 238 -3.15 -11.57 15.16
C THR A 238 -4.44 -12.27 15.61
N TYR A 239 -4.74 -13.41 14.97
CA TYR A 239 -5.89 -14.27 15.27
C TYR A 239 -5.43 -15.71 15.47
N ALA A 240 -6.31 -16.57 15.98
CA ALA A 240 -6.00 -17.99 16.12
C ALA A 240 -5.65 -18.61 14.74
N MET A 241 -4.58 -19.40 14.70
CA MET A 241 -4.09 -20.10 13.52
C MET A 241 -4.96 -21.34 13.23
N ASN A 242 -6.13 -21.10 12.65
CA ASN A 242 -7.10 -22.13 12.27
C ASN A 242 -7.49 -21.96 10.80
N THR A 243 -8.25 -22.93 10.28
CA THR A 243 -8.86 -22.84 8.94
C THR A 243 -9.57 -21.50 8.73
N LEU A 244 -9.38 -20.91 7.56
CA LEU A 244 -10.03 -19.64 7.19
C LEU A 244 -11.55 -19.76 7.32
N HIS A 245 -12.18 -18.76 7.93
CA HIS A 245 -13.63 -18.76 8.18
C HIS A 245 -14.44 -18.88 6.88
N PHE A 246 -14.11 -18.03 5.89
CA PHE A 246 -14.87 -17.91 4.64
C PHE A 246 -14.25 -18.66 3.45
N LEU A 247 -12.96 -18.99 3.52
CA LEU A 247 -12.19 -19.60 2.42
C LEU A 247 -11.61 -20.95 2.87
N LYS A 248 -12.49 -21.85 3.33
CA LYS A 248 -12.12 -23.09 4.05
C LYS A 248 -11.25 -24.07 3.25
N THR A 249 -11.29 -23.99 1.92
CA THR A 249 -10.54 -24.86 1.00
C THR A 249 -9.25 -24.21 0.50
N THR A 250 -8.94 -22.99 0.93
CA THR A 250 -7.74 -22.27 0.53
C THR A 250 -6.60 -22.59 1.49
N SER A 251 -5.47 -23.06 0.97
CA SER A 251 -4.23 -23.18 1.72
C SER A 251 -3.84 -21.83 2.32
N SER A 252 -3.55 -21.83 3.62
CA SER A 252 -3.39 -20.60 4.41
C SER A 252 -2.09 -20.58 5.22
N CYS A 253 -1.28 -21.64 5.17
CA CYS A 253 -0.01 -21.74 5.87
C CYS A 253 1.08 -22.29 4.94
N TRP A 254 2.32 -21.83 5.09
CA TRP A 254 3.53 -22.42 4.52
C TRP A 254 4.74 -22.01 5.34
N VAL A 255 5.84 -22.76 5.26
CA VAL A 255 7.11 -22.35 5.88
C VAL A 255 8.03 -21.74 4.84
N GLU A 256 8.88 -20.84 5.31
CA GLU A 256 10.00 -20.28 4.55
C GLU A 256 11.31 -20.55 5.28
N ASN A 257 12.40 -20.49 4.53
CA ASN A 257 13.78 -20.68 4.99
C ASN A 257 14.17 -22.12 5.36
N ALA A 258 13.41 -23.12 4.89
CA ALA A 258 13.77 -24.52 5.03
C ALA A 258 14.63 -24.95 3.85
N LEU A 259 15.81 -25.53 4.11
CA LEU A 259 16.73 -25.97 3.07
C LEU A 259 16.14 -27.09 2.20
N GLU A 260 15.27 -27.91 2.78
CA GLU A 260 14.52 -28.96 2.10
C GLU A 260 13.52 -28.45 1.07
N GLU A 261 13.22 -27.16 1.07
CA GLU A 261 12.28 -26.52 0.16
C GLU A 261 13.00 -25.62 -0.85
N LEU A 262 14.33 -25.77 -0.98
CA LEU A 262 15.13 -25.04 -1.98
C LEU A 262 15.15 -25.88 -3.27
N ASP A 263 14.22 -25.62 -4.17
CA ASP A 263 13.97 -26.46 -5.35
C ASP A 263 13.86 -25.70 -6.69
N GLU A 264 13.90 -24.36 -6.67
CA GLU A 264 13.85 -23.52 -7.87
C GLU A 264 14.99 -22.48 -7.95
N PRO A 265 15.39 -22.05 -9.19
CA PRO A 265 16.33 -20.94 -9.35
C PRO A 265 15.86 -19.65 -8.68
N GLY A 266 16.76 -19.02 -7.92
CA GLY A 266 16.54 -17.81 -7.15
C GLY A 266 16.25 -18.06 -5.68
N GLU A 267 15.89 -19.29 -5.29
CA GLU A 267 15.59 -19.60 -3.90
C GLU A 267 16.83 -19.71 -3.02
N TRP A 268 16.69 -19.25 -1.77
CA TRP A 268 17.74 -19.30 -0.77
C TRP A 268 17.24 -19.74 0.61
N ALA A 269 18.14 -20.32 1.39
CA ALA A 269 17.93 -20.72 2.78
C ALA A 269 19.15 -20.34 3.64
N LEU A 270 18.88 -19.74 4.79
CA LEU A 270 19.88 -19.33 5.77
C LEU A 270 19.84 -20.26 6.98
N ASN A 271 20.99 -20.81 7.33
CA ASN A 271 21.22 -21.53 8.58
C ASN A 271 22.15 -20.71 9.47
N THR A 272 21.58 -20.02 10.46
CA THR A 272 22.34 -19.11 11.33
C THR A 272 23.17 -19.86 12.37
N GLN A 273 22.78 -21.07 12.75
CA GLN A 273 23.56 -21.92 13.65
C GLN A 273 24.86 -22.41 12.99
N ALA A 274 24.81 -22.73 11.70
CA ALA A 274 25.97 -23.16 10.91
C ALA A 274 26.75 -21.98 10.31
N GLY A 275 26.19 -20.77 10.31
CA GLY A 275 26.76 -19.61 9.63
C GLY A 275 26.80 -19.75 8.11
N LYS A 276 25.81 -20.45 7.52
CA LYS A 276 25.79 -20.79 6.09
C LYS A 276 24.55 -20.21 5.40
N LEU A 277 24.77 -19.58 4.26
CA LEU A 277 23.73 -19.18 3.31
C LEU A 277 23.81 -20.09 2.07
N TYR A 278 22.70 -20.72 1.71
CA TYR A 278 22.56 -21.54 0.50
C TYR A 278 21.66 -20.80 -0.50
N LEU A 279 22.05 -20.78 -1.77
CA LEU A 279 21.31 -20.13 -2.86
C LEU A 279 21.41 -20.98 -4.12
N TRP A 280 20.30 -21.21 -4.81
CA TRP A 280 20.34 -21.60 -6.23
C TRP A 280 20.32 -20.32 -7.06
N PRO A 281 21.43 -19.91 -7.71
CA PRO A 281 21.44 -18.66 -8.47
C PRO A 281 20.53 -18.74 -9.69
N ARG A 282 19.75 -17.68 -9.96
CA ARG A 282 18.98 -17.52 -11.21
C ARG A 282 19.75 -16.76 -12.30
N ASN A 283 20.80 -16.04 -11.91
CA ASN A 283 21.72 -15.30 -12.78
C ASN A 283 23.08 -15.13 -12.08
N ASP A 284 24.03 -14.47 -12.76
CA ASP A 284 25.41 -14.26 -12.28
C ASP A 284 25.63 -12.92 -11.55
N SER A 285 24.56 -12.17 -11.25
CA SER A 285 24.69 -10.86 -10.63
C SER A 285 25.05 -10.95 -9.13
N PRO A 286 25.70 -9.92 -8.55
CA PRO A 286 26.02 -9.91 -7.13
C PRO A 286 24.78 -10.03 -6.26
N ILE A 287 24.88 -10.84 -5.21
CA ILE A 287 23.81 -11.03 -4.23
C ILE A 287 23.97 -10.03 -3.10
N LEU A 288 22.95 -9.22 -2.86
CA LEU A 288 22.95 -8.16 -1.86
C LEU A 288 22.07 -8.54 -0.66
N ALA A 289 22.67 -8.51 0.53
CA ALA A 289 21.95 -8.60 1.80
C ALA A 289 21.82 -7.20 2.43
N PRO A 290 20.61 -6.71 2.71
CA PRO A 290 20.41 -5.39 3.30
C PRO A 290 20.96 -5.31 4.73
N ARG A 291 21.21 -4.09 5.19
CA ARG A 291 21.61 -3.78 6.57
C ARG A 291 20.57 -2.98 7.34
N LEU A 292 19.74 -2.22 6.64
CA LEU A 292 18.88 -1.21 7.23
C LEU A 292 17.43 -1.43 6.82
N LYS A 293 16.52 -1.17 7.76
CA LYS A 293 15.07 -1.04 7.48
C LYS A 293 14.71 0.39 7.08
N GLU A 294 15.46 1.36 7.62
CA GLU A 294 15.33 2.80 7.38
C GLU A 294 16.65 3.30 6.78
N LEU A 295 16.63 3.87 5.57
CA LEU A 295 17.81 4.48 4.96
C LEU A 295 17.93 5.93 5.43
N ILE A 296 16.83 6.68 5.37
CA ILE A 296 16.74 8.07 5.82
C ILE A 296 15.66 8.20 6.89
N ARG A 297 16.00 8.90 7.98
CA ARG A 297 15.03 9.28 9.02
C ARG A 297 15.07 10.79 9.25
N ILE A 298 13.93 11.46 9.11
CA ILE A 298 13.75 12.88 9.44
C ILE A 298 12.99 12.92 10.76
N GLU A 299 13.65 13.34 11.83
CA GLU A 299 13.18 13.16 13.21
C GLU A 299 13.20 14.44 14.03
N GLY A 300 12.01 14.90 14.41
CA GLY A 300 11.82 15.95 15.40
C GLY A 300 12.02 15.46 16.83
N LYS A 301 11.87 16.36 17.79
CA LYS A 301 11.82 16.00 19.21
C LYS A 301 10.41 15.54 19.57
N ILE A 302 10.28 14.25 19.78
CA ILE A 302 9.04 13.59 20.17
C ILE A 302 8.85 13.62 21.69
N ASP A 303 7.74 14.19 22.15
CA ASP A 303 7.21 14.07 23.50
C ASP A 303 6.00 13.13 23.47
N LYS A 304 6.24 11.84 23.78
CA LYS A 304 5.19 10.82 23.73
C LYS A 304 4.12 11.05 24.80
N GLU A 305 4.48 11.52 25.98
CA GLU A 305 3.52 11.66 27.10
C GLU A 305 2.89 13.05 27.12
N GLY A 306 3.67 14.08 26.76
CA GLY A 306 3.22 15.45 26.76
C GLY A 306 2.47 15.88 25.49
N PRO A 307 1.94 17.12 25.51
CA PRO A 307 0.96 17.58 24.53
C PRO A 307 1.58 18.06 23.20
N ARG A 308 2.90 18.27 23.12
CA ARG A 308 3.54 18.96 21.98
C ARG A 308 4.89 18.36 21.63
N ASP A 309 5.10 18.13 20.34
CA ASP A 309 6.42 17.81 19.77
C ASP A 309 7.11 19.09 19.27
N ILE A 310 8.38 18.95 18.88
CA ILE A 310 9.09 19.97 18.11
C ILE A 310 9.45 19.32 16.77
N PRO A 311 8.83 19.72 15.66
CA PRO A 311 9.04 19.07 14.38
C PRO A 311 10.35 19.52 13.69
N VAL A 312 10.88 18.66 12.82
CA VAL A 312 11.78 19.10 11.74
C VAL A 312 10.94 19.73 10.63
N THR A 313 11.40 20.87 10.09
CA THR A 313 10.64 21.67 9.11
C THR A 313 11.38 21.87 7.80
N ASN A 314 10.65 22.03 6.69
CA ASN A 314 11.17 22.56 5.42
C ASN A 314 12.34 21.75 4.78
N LEU A 315 12.36 20.43 4.96
CA LEU A 315 13.33 19.54 4.32
C LEU A 315 12.74 18.87 3.09
N CYS A 316 13.50 18.80 1.99
CA CYS A 316 13.07 18.16 0.76
C CYS A 316 14.09 17.15 0.22
N LEU A 317 13.59 15.96 -0.11
CA LEU A 317 14.33 14.96 -0.90
C LEU A 317 13.71 14.91 -2.28
N ARG A 318 14.53 15.12 -3.32
CA ARG A 318 14.05 15.26 -4.71
C ARG A 318 14.81 14.40 -5.70
N GLY A 319 14.12 13.56 -6.49
CA GLY A 319 14.77 12.81 -7.57
C GLY A 319 15.67 11.66 -7.11
N LEU A 320 15.62 11.27 -5.83
CA LEU A 320 16.52 10.27 -5.27
C LEU A 320 15.94 8.86 -5.40
N THR A 321 16.79 7.86 -5.57
CA THR A 321 16.38 6.44 -5.61
C THR A 321 16.74 5.74 -4.30
N PHE A 322 15.83 4.95 -3.73
CA PHE A 322 16.01 4.19 -2.49
C PHE A 322 15.72 2.71 -2.73
N MET A 323 16.68 1.84 -2.39
CA MET A 323 16.60 0.41 -2.67
C MET A 323 17.15 -0.45 -1.53
N HIS A 324 16.83 -1.75 -1.57
CA HIS A 324 17.46 -2.79 -0.75
C HIS A 324 17.38 -2.49 0.75
N GLY A 325 16.17 -2.29 1.26
CA GLY A 325 15.89 -2.28 2.69
C GLY A 325 15.52 -3.67 3.20
N GLU A 326 15.86 -3.95 4.46
CA GLU A 326 15.43 -5.16 5.16
C GLU A 326 13.95 -5.05 5.55
N ARG A 327 13.26 -6.20 5.64
CA ARG A 327 11.90 -6.26 6.15
C ARG A 327 11.87 -6.12 7.67
N PHE A 328 10.71 -5.80 8.25
CA PHE A 328 10.57 -5.79 9.71
C PHE A 328 10.21 -7.19 10.27
N SER A 329 10.30 -7.33 11.59
CA SER A 329 9.76 -8.51 12.29
C SER A 329 8.91 -8.02 13.45
N ILE A 330 7.86 -8.79 13.75
CA ILE A 330 6.96 -8.48 14.86
C ILE A 330 7.70 -8.75 16.18
N ALA A 331 7.64 -7.79 17.10
CA ALA A 331 8.18 -7.88 18.44
C ALA A 331 7.05 -8.05 19.48
N PRO A 332 7.31 -8.65 20.66
CA PRO A 332 6.28 -8.88 21.67
C PRO A 332 5.58 -7.61 22.16
N ASP A 333 6.28 -6.49 22.19
CA ASP A 333 5.86 -5.17 22.67
C ASP A 333 5.28 -4.27 21.57
N ASP A 334 5.31 -4.70 20.30
CA ASP A 334 4.72 -3.95 19.20
C ASP A 334 3.25 -3.60 19.49
N ALA A 335 2.82 -2.43 19.04
CA ALA A 335 1.43 -2.01 19.03
C ALA A 335 0.93 -2.07 17.58
N GLY A 336 -0.06 -2.91 17.31
CA GLY A 336 -0.58 -3.11 15.97
C GLY A 336 -1.61 -2.05 15.60
N LEU A 337 -1.58 -1.62 14.34
CA LEU A 337 -2.67 -0.84 13.76
C LEU A 337 -3.89 -1.75 13.54
N GLN A 338 -4.90 -1.27 12.82
CA GLN A 338 -6.09 -2.06 12.51
C GLN A 338 -5.69 -3.42 11.92
N HIS A 339 -6.18 -4.50 12.52
CA HIS A 339 -5.87 -5.89 12.13
C HIS A 339 -4.38 -6.27 12.14
N ASP A 340 -3.51 -5.50 12.79
CA ASP A 340 -2.06 -5.59 12.65
C ASP A 340 -1.58 -5.44 11.19
N TRP A 341 -2.32 -4.72 10.32
CA TRP A 341 -1.89 -4.45 8.93
C TRP A 341 -0.57 -3.69 8.82
N ASP A 342 -0.22 -2.97 9.88
CA ASP A 342 1.11 -2.46 10.13
C ASP A 342 1.24 -2.26 11.65
N MET A 343 2.39 -1.76 12.11
CA MET A 343 2.71 -1.49 13.51
C MET A 343 2.88 0.01 13.74
N HIS A 344 2.41 0.47 14.89
CA HIS A 344 2.48 1.86 15.35
C HIS A 344 3.92 2.26 15.69
N ASP A 345 4.37 3.41 15.19
CA ASP A 345 5.71 3.96 15.42
C ASP A 345 6.84 2.95 15.12
N LYS A 346 6.65 2.10 14.10
CA LYS A 346 7.60 1.05 13.73
C LYS A 346 8.59 1.52 12.66
N ALA A 347 9.87 1.25 12.89
CA ALA A 347 10.92 1.42 11.90
C ALA A 347 10.83 0.33 10.82
N ASN A 348 10.07 0.60 9.74
CA ASN A 348 9.86 -0.35 8.65
C ASN A 348 9.73 0.29 7.25
N ALA A 349 10.21 1.51 7.06
CA ALA A 349 10.17 2.18 5.75
C ALA A 349 11.51 2.79 5.35
N LEU A 350 11.81 2.77 4.04
CA LEU A 350 13.06 3.29 3.49
C LEU A 350 13.30 4.76 3.85
N VAL A 351 12.25 5.58 3.76
CA VAL A 351 12.27 6.98 4.21
C VAL A 351 11.18 7.19 5.25
N ARG A 352 11.58 7.66 6.44
CA ARG A 352 10.66 7.88 7.55
C ARG A 352 10.71 9.31 8.07
N LEU A 353 9.56 9.95 8.10
CA LEU A 353 9.28 11.24 8.69
C LEU A 353 8.63 11.00 10.06
N ARG A 354 9.24 11.47 11.14
CA ARG A 354 8.77 11.24 12.52
C ARG A 354 8.86 12.53 13.32
N GLY A 355 7.74 13.24 13.48
CA GLY A 355 7.77 14.60 14.03
C GLY A 355 8.26 15.61 13.00
N THR A 356 7.46 15.84 11.97
CA THR A 356 7.82 16.69 10.82
C THR A 356 6.70 17.62 10.41
N GLU A 357 7.08 18.78 9.89
CA GLU A 357 6.16 19.69 9.22
C GLU A 357 6.76 20.22 7.92
N HIS A 358 5.93 20.49 6.90
CA HIS A 358 6.39 21.11 5.65
C HIS A 358 7.57 20.38 4.97
N CYS A 359 7.73 19.07 5.22
CA CYS A 359 8.75 18.27 4.56
C CYS A 359 8.20 17.66 3.28
N ARG A 360 9.04 17.48 2.27
CA ARG A 360 8.63 17.04 0.94
C ARG A 360 9.47 15.88 0.40
N ILE A 361 8.81 14.80 -0.02
CA ILE A 361 9.42 13.67 -0.74
C ILE A 361 8.88 13.72 -2.17
N GLN A 362 9.72 14.18 -3.10
CA GLN A 362 9.30 14.58 -4.42
C GLN A 362 10.07 13.83 -5.51
N GLN A 363 9.39 13.30 -6.51
CA GLN A 363 10.04 12.70 -7.70
C GLN A 363 11.06 11.61 -7.36
N CYS A 364 10.95 10.97 -6.20
CA CYS A 364 11.84 9.90 -5.79
C CYS A 364 11.36 8.56 -6.35
N HIS A 365 12.28 7.60 -6.41
CA HIS A 365 12.00 6.22 -6.82
C HIS A 365 12.31 5.27 -5.67
N PHE A 366 11.34 4.43 -5.31
CA PHE A 366 11.47 3.40 -4.29
C PHE A 366 11.28 2.05 -4.96
N ALA A 367 12.31 1.21 -4.93
CA ALA A 367 12.31 -0.05 -5.65
C ALA A 367 13.00 -1.17 -4.88
N HIS A 368 12.54 -2.41 -5.11
CA HIS A 368 13.21 -3.65 -4.68
C HIS A 368 13.69 -3.62 -3.23
N SER A 369 12.74 -3.63 -2.28
CA SER A 369 13.03 -3.54 -0.85
C SER A 369 12.05 -4.36 -0.03
N GLY A 370 12.48 -4.89 1.12
CA GLY A 370 11.67 -5.74 1.99
C GLY A 370 10.68 -4.99 2.88
N GLY A 371 10.86 -3.68 3.06
CA GLY A 371 10.01 -2.83 3.89
C GLY A 371 8.94 -2.06 3.11
N SER A 372 8.36 -1.05 3.77
CA SER A 372 7.51 -0.04 3.14
C SER A 372 8.36 1.09 2.51
N ALA A 373 7.78 1.93 1.66
CA ALA A 373 8.55 3.00 1.01
C ALA A 373 8.64 4.26 1.88
N ILE A 374 7.51 4.87 2.21
CA ILE A 374 7.45 6.16 2.93
C ILE A 374 6.51 6.07 4.14
N ARG A 375 6.94 6.63 5.26
CA ARG A 375 6.10 6.78 6.47
C ARG A 375 6.15 8.18 7.05
N VAL A 376 5.00 8.68 7.47
CA VAL A 376 4.83 9.87 8.32
C VAL A 376 4.22 9.41 9.64
N ASP A 377 5.06 9.25 10.67
CA ASP A 377 4.65 8.74 11.98
C ASP A 377 4.53 9.85 13.03
N LEU A 378 3.57 9.66 13.95
CA LEU A 378 3.31 10.52 15.09
C LEU A 378 2.92 11.93 14.64
N HIS A 379 3.71 12.96 14.95
CA HIS A 379 3.49 14.32 14.45
C HIS A 379 3.93 14.44 13.00
N GLY A 380 2.99 14.86 12.14
CA GLY A 380 3.19 14.99 10.71
C GLY A 380 2.15 15.93 10.12
N ARG A 381 2.54 17.18 9.85
CA ARG A 381 1.62 18.16 9.25
C ARG A 381 2.16 18.84 8.01
N HIS A 382 1.30 19.16 7.06
CA HIS A 382 1.68 19.88 5.85
C HIS A 382 2.83 19.24 5.06
N ASN A 383 3.05 17.93 5.23
CA ASN A 383 4.04 17.22 4.44
C ASN A 383 3.47 16.91 3.06
N VAL A 384 4.34 16.93 2.06
CA VAL A 384 3.98 16.66 0.67
C VAL A 384 4.75 15.44 0.18
N ILE A 385 4.02 14.43 -0.29
CA ILE A 385 4.59 13.21 -0.87
C ILE A 385 4.06 13.15 -2.29
N ASP A 386 4.90 13.53 -3.25
CA ASP A 386 4.43 13.74 -4.61
C ASP A 386 5.32 13.25 -5.73
N SER A 387 4.68 12.86 -6.84
CA SER A 387 5.35 12.50 -8.09
C SER A 387 6.34 11.35 -7.94
N ASN A 388 6.21 10.51 -6.92
CA ASN A 388 7.11 9.39 -6.66
C ASN A 388 6.69 8.15 -7.43
N VAL A 389 7.66 7.30 -7.77
CA VAL A 389 7.43 5.93 -8.25
C VAL A 389 7.77 4.97 -7.12
N ILE A 390 6.84 4.08 -6.78
CA ILE A 390 6.98 3.11 -5.69
C ILE A 390 6.63 1.73 -6.23
N GLU A 391 7.62 0.85 -6.30
CA GLU A 391 7.44 -0.47 -6.89
C GLU A 391 8.20 -1.60 -6.18
N HIS A 392 7.69 -2.82 -6.31
CA HIS A 392 8.35 -4.03 -5.81
C HIS A 392 8.76 -3.95 -4.32
N MET A 393 7.83 -3.43 -3.51
CA MET A 393 8.00 -3.27 -2.07
C MET A 393 7.46 -4.47 -1.31
N GLY A 394 8.19 -4.91 -0.28
CA GLY A 394 7.76 -5.98 0.61
C GLY A 394 6.56 -5.57 1.46
N GLY A 395 6.50 -4.30 1.88
CA GLY A 395 5.41 -3.69 2.65
C GLY A 395 4.56 -2.71 1.84
N ALA A 396 4.06 -1.67 2.52
CA ALA A 396 3.15 -0.68 1.96
C ALA A 396 3.89 0.38 1.13
N GLY A 397 3.15 1.09 0.28
CA GLY A 397 3.68 2.26 -0.40
C GLY A 397 3.88 3.43 0.58
N ILE A 398 2.78 4.08 0.97
CA ILE A 398 2.79 5.27 1.82
C ILE A 398 1.91 5.04 3.05
N LEU A 399 2.45 5.31 4.26
CA LEU A 399 1.64 5.36 5.48
C LEU A 399 1.68 6.74 6.15
N LEU A 400 0.50 7.27 6.49
CA LEU A 400 0.31 8.41 7.39
C LEU A 400 -0.28 7.87 8.70
N CYS A 401 0.52 7.83 9.76
CA CYS A 401 0.19 7.16 11.01
C CYS A 401 0.37 8.10 12.20
N GLY A 402 -0.73 8.60 12.76
CA GLY A 402 -0.69 9.46 13.94
C GLY A 402 -0.35 8.73 15.24
N TYR A 403 -0.60 9.37 16.37
CA TYR A 403 -0.28 8.83 17.69
C TYR A 403 -1.23 7.73 18.20
N GLY A 404 -2.40 7.60 17.58
CA GLY A 404 -3.50 6.81 18.11
C GLY A 404 -4.55 7.64 18.87
N PRO A 405 -5.65 6.99 19.31
CA PRO A 405 -6.72 7.69 20.01
C PRO A 405 -6.23 8.36 21.29
N GLY A 406 -6.49 9.66 21.41
CA GLY A 406 -6.10 10.54 22.50
C GLY A 406 -6.38 11.99 22.15
N THR A 407 -5.90 12.94 22.93
CA THR A 407 -6.06 14.38 22.66
C THR A 407 -5.05 14.93 21.65
N LYS A 408 -4.01 14.15 21.31
CA LYS A 408 -2.94 14.58 20.40
C LYS A 408 -3.25 14.32 18.92
N ASP A 409 -4.04 15.22 18.32
CA ASP A 409 -4.37 15.25 16.89
C ASP A 409 -3.37 16.11 16.07
N VAL A 410 -2.26 15.50 15.66
CA VAL A 410 -1.12 16.20 15.04
C VAL A 410 -0.56 15.50 13.81
N ASN A 411 -1.21 14.45 13.32
CA ASN A 411 -0.91 13.86 12.02
C ASN A 411 -2.04 14.24 11.07
N ARG A 412 -1.89 15.32 10.32
CA ARG A 412 -3.00 15.86 9.53
C ARG A 412 -2.56 16.88 8.52
N GLU A 413 -3.44 17.26 7.60
CA GLU A 413 -3.18 18.32 6.62
C GLU A 413 -1.99 17.98 5.69
N ASN A 414 -1.75 16.69 5.43
CA ASN A 414 -0.72 16.23 4.50
C ASN A 414 -1.30 16.02 3.08
N LEU A 415 -0.43 16.12 2.08
CA LEU A 415 -0.76 15.92 0.67
C LEU A 415 -0.02 14.69 0.12
N VAL A 416 -0.77 13.69 -0.36
CA VAL A 416 -0.26 12.53 -1.09
C VAL A 416 -0.75 12.64 -2.54
N PHE A 417 0.12 13.08 -3.44
CA PHE A 417 -0.29 13.57 -4.76
C PHE A 417 0.52 12.99 -5.91
N ASN A 418 -0.13 12.54 -6.99
CA ASN A 418 0.57 12.17 -8.23
C ASN A 418 1.60 11.05 -8.07
N ASN A 419 1.40 10.10 -7.15
CA ASN A 419 2.32 8.98 -6.97
C ASN A 419 1.88 7.77 -7.80
N HIS A 420 2.85 7.10 -8.41
CA HIS A 420 2.67 5.82 -9.09
C HIS A 420 3.09 4.70 -8.14
N ILE A 421 2.13 3.91 -7.66
CA ILE A 421 2.34 2.91 -6.62
C ILE A 421 1.87 1.55 -7.12
N HIS A 422 2.80 0.61 -7.29
CA HIS A 422 2.41 -0.71 -7.75
C HIS A 422 3.30 -1.83 -7.22
N HIS A 423 2.84 -3.08 -7.34
CA HIS A 423 3.63 -4.24 -6.93
C HIS A 423 4.13 -4.16 -5.47
N THR A 424 3.31 -3.62 -4.57
CA THR A 424 3.57 -3.56 -3.11
C THR A 424 3.09 -4.83 -2.42
N GLY A 425 3.38 -4.98 -1.13
CA GLY A 425 2.95 -6.13 -0.33
C GLY A 425 3.57 -7.47 -0.77
N ARG A 426 4.78 -7.44 -1.37
CA ARG A 426 5.46 -8.65 -1.87
C ARG A 426 5.86 -9.62 -0.76
N ILE A 427 5.98 -9.15 0.48
CA ILE A 427 6.23 -9.96 1.67
C ILE A 427 4.98 -9.94 2.56
N TYR A 428 4.50 -8.74 2.88
CA TYR A 428 3.31 -8.53 3.68
C TYR A 428 2.12 -8.32 2.76
N SER A 429 1.51 -9.41 2.29
CA SER A 429 0.42 -9.34 1.29
C SER A 429 -0.83 -8.60 1.75
N HIS A 430 -0.88 -8.17 3.01
CA HIS A 430 -1.93 -7.33 3.59
C HIS A 430 -1.61 -5.84 3.54
N SER A 431 -0.39 -5.45 3.16
CA SER A 431 -0.02 -4.04 3.07
C SER A 431 -0.73 -3.36 1.91
N PRO A 432 -1.30 -2.16 2.13
CA PRO A 432 -1.96 -1.40 1.07
C PRO A 432 -0.97 -0.58 0.24
N GLY A 433 -1.46 0.01 -0.86
CA GLY A 433 -0.75 1.07 -1.56
C GLY A 433 -0.57 2.30 -0.66
N ILE A 434 -1.68 2.81 -0.09
CA ILE A 434 -1.71 3.98 0.80
C ILE A 434 -2.53 3.66 2.05
N MET A 435 -2.05 4.06 3.23
CA MET A 435 -2.79 3.94 4.50
C MET A 435 -2.78 5.22 5.31
N LEU A 436 -3.97 5.65 5.75
CA LEU A 436 -4.19 6.71 6.72
C LEU A 436 -4.70 6.07 8.00
N TRP A 437 -3.93 6.21 9.09
CA TRP A 437 -4.31 5.74 10.41
C TRP A 437 -4.16 6.83 11.46
N GLN A 438 -5.28 7.17 12.09
CA GLN A 438 -5.37 8.27 13.06
C GLN A 438 -4.71 9.54 12.49
N SER A 439 -5.05 9.83 11.23
CA SER A 439 -4.51 10.94 10.45
C SER A 439 -5.64 11.64 9.68
N GLY A 440 -5.79 12.94 9.90
CA GLY A 440 -6.98 13.70 9.50
C GLY A 440 -6.70 14.83 8.52
N GLU A 441 -7.74 15.43 7.95
CA GLU A 441 -7.64 16.64 7.11
C GLU A 441 -6.65 16.47 5.92
N ASN A 442 -6.34 15.24 5.52
CA ASN A 442 -5.37 14.97 4.46
C ASN A 442 -6.05 15.00 3.09
N ARG A 443 -5.26 15.25 2.05
CA ARG A 443 -5.67 15.11 0.66
C ARG A 443 -4.84 14.02 -0.02
N VAL A 444 -5.51 12.98 -0.51
CA VAL A 444 -4.91 11.90 -1.30
C VAL A 444 -5.48 11.99 -2.69
N ALA A 445 -4.68 12.52 -3.63
CA ALA A 445 -5.20 12.84 -4.95
C ALA A 445 -4.28 12.49 -6.12
N ASN A 446 -4.88 12.18 -7.27
CA ASN A 446 -4.15 11.93 -8.52
C ASN A 446 -3.12 10.81 -8.44
N ASN A 447 -3.29 9.84 -7.54
CA ASN A 447 -2.39 8.70 -7.47
C ASN A 447 -2.87 7.58 -8.40
N LEU A 448 -1.92 6.86 -8.98
CA LEU A 448 -2.18 5.63 -9.72
C LEU A 448 -1.72 4.44 -8.85
N VAL A 449 -2.68 3.62 -8.39
CA VAL A 449 -2.41 2.48 -7.51
C VAL A 449 -2.82 1.17 -8.19
N HIS A 450 -1.87 0.25 -8.40
CA HIS A 450 -2.20 -1.03 -9.04
C HIS A 450 -1.32 -2.23 -8.70
N ASN A 451 -1.78 -3.43 -9.09
CA ASN A 451 -1.11 -4.70 -8.82
C ASN A 451 -0.74 -4.85 -7.33
N THR A 452 -1.75 -4.71 -6.48
CA THR A 452 -1.61 -4.89 -5.04
C THR A 452 -2.31 -6.18 -4.62
N PRO A 453 -1.70 -6.98 -3.71
CA PRO A 453 -2.29 -8.23 -3.25
C PRO A 453 -3.56 -8.02 -2.41
N TYR A 454 -3.74 -6.82 -1.86
CA TYR A 454 -4.85 -6.45 -0.98
C TYR A 454 -5.40 -5.06 -1.35
N THR A 455 -5.66 -4.20 -0.37
CA THR A 455 -6.39 -2.96 -0.57
C THR A 455 -5.54 -1.88 -1.22
N GLY A 456 -6.14 -1.06 -2.09
CA GLY A 456 -5.47 0.11 -2.68
C GLY A 456 -5.20 1.20 -1.63
N ILE A 457 -6.27 1.77 -1.07
CA ILE A 457 -6.23 2.86 -0.09
C ILE A 457 -7.04 2.50 1.17
N ILE A 458 -6.42 2.63 2.34
CA ILE A 458 -7.04 2.36 3.65
C ILE A 458 -7.17 3.66 4.45
N LEU A 459 -8.37 3.93 4.95
CA LEU A 459 -8.65 4.92 5.97
C LEU A 459 -9.12 4.18 7.22
N SER A 460 -8.32 4.20 8.28
CA SER A 460 -8.63 3.45 9.48
C SER A 460 -8.48 4.30 10.73
N GLY A 461 -9.42 4.18 11.65
CA GLY A 461 -9.27 4.72 13.00
C GLY A 461 -9.26 3.60 14.04
N CYS A 462 -10.01 3.80 15.13
CA CYS A 462 -10.10 2.83 16.22
C CYS A 462 -11.57 2.59 16.58
N MET A 463 -12.02 1.35 16.46
CA MET A 463 -13.37 0.96 16.82
C MET A 463 -13.62 1.14 18.32
N THR A 464 -14.81 1.65 18.69
CA THR A 464 -15.20 1.94 20.09
C THR A 464 -14.92 0.76 21.04
N ASP A 465 -15.14 -0.47 20.60
CA ASP A 465 -14.90 -1.68 21.40
C ASP A 465 -13.43 -1.88 21.83
N PHE A 466 -12.47 -1.30 21.13
CA PHE A 466 -11.04 -1.42 21.45
C PHE A 466 -10.59 -0.49 22.57
N PHE A 467 -11.36 0.56 22.90
CA PHE A 467 -11.09 1.41 24.06
C PHE A 467 -11.09 0.61 25.38
N ARG A 468 -11.73 -0.57 25.36
CA ARG A 468 -11.84 -1.53 26.47
C ARG A 468 -10.74 -2.60 26.50
N ARG A 469 -9.92 -2.70 25.44
CA ARG A 469 -8.98 -3.81 25.19
C ARG A 469 -7.53 -3.35 25.31
N GLN A 470 -6.63 -4.23 25.75
CA GLN A 470 -5.19 -3.96 25.91
C GLN A 470 -4.31 -4.82 24.98
N GLY A 471 -4.92 -5.46 23.97
CA GLY A 471 -4.21 -6.32 23.04
C GLY A 471 -3.32 -5.55 22.05
N ARG A 472 -2.46 -6.28 21.33
CA ARG A 472 -1.57 -5.72 20.29
C ARG A 472 -2.34 -4.89 19.26
N GLU A 473 -3.36 -5.48 18.63
CA GLU A 473 -4.24 -4.78 17.68
C GLU A 473 -4.99 -3.63 18.38
N LEU A 474 -4.67 -2.38 18.00
CA LEU A 474 -5.25 -1.10 18.43
C LEU A 474 -5.20 -0.78 19.94
N GLY A 475 -5.28 -1.78 20.82
CA GLY A 475 -5.43 -1.59 22.27
C GLY A 475 -4.24 -0.88 22.91
N ARG A 476 -3.03 -1.21 22.43
CA ARG A 476 -1.77 -0.60 22.87
C ARG A 476 -1.49 0.77 22.25
N THR A 477 -2.19 1.14 21.19
CA THR A 477 -1.99 2.44 20.52
C THR A 477 -2.80 3.56 21.19
N ILE A 478 -3.69 3.23 22.12
CA ILE A 478 -4.57 4.21 22.77
C ILE A 478 -3.80 4.95 23.87
N ARG A 479 -3.85 6.28 23.85
CA ARG A 479 -3.24 7.19 24.83
C ARG A 479 -4.10 7.29 26.08
N ARG A 480 -4.07 6.24 26.90
CA ARG A 480 -4.98 6.09 28.05
C ARG A 480 -4.87 7.19 29.08
N HIS A 481 -3.67 7.76 29.25
CA HIS A 481 -3.43 8.87 30.16
C HIS A 481 -4.18 10.14 29.76
N GLU A 482 -4.53 10.30 28.49
CA GLU A 482 -5.27 11.47 27.97
C GLU A 482 -6.79 11.29 28.00
N ILE A 483 -7.27 10.06 28.18
CA ILE A 483 -8.71 9.72 28.07
C ILE A 483 -9.25 9.05 29.33
N ALA A 484 -8.58 9.25 30.47
CA ALA A 484 -8.94 8.64 31.75
C ALA A 484 -10.37 8.99 32.23
N SER A 485 -10.98 10.05 31.70
CA SER A 485 -12.35 10.46 32.00
C SER A 485 -13.43 9.66 31.25
N LEU A 486 -13.06 8.80 30.30
CA LEU A 486 -14.02 7.98 29.56
C LEU A 486 -14.76 7.00 30.50
N PRO A 487 -16.06 6.77 30.27
CA PRO A 487 -16.78 5.75 31.02
C PRO A 487 -16.23 4.35 30.70
N LYS A 488 -16.43 3.40 31.63
CA LYS A 488 -15.94 2.00 31.47
C LYS A 488 -16.48 1.30 30.22
N GLN A 489 -17.66 1.68 29.77
CA GLN A 489 -18.30 1.21 28.54
C GLN A 489 -18.57 2.42 27.65
N PRO A 490 -17.54 2.93 26.95
CA PRO A 490 -17.72 4.09 26.10
C PRO A 490 -18.64 3.76 24.94
N LYS A 491 -19.49 4.72 24.60
CA LYS A 491 -20.29 4.76 23.39
C LYS A 491 -19.51 5.50 22.31
N LEU A 492 -20.01 5.43 21.08
CA LEU A 492 -19.39 6.12 19.95
C LEU A 492 -19.20 7.62 20.24
N GLN A 493 -20.22 8.30 20.78
CA GLN A 493 -20.16 9.73 21.06
C GLN A 493 -19.05 10.10 22.06
N ASP A 494 -18.72 9.20 22.99
CA ASP A 494 -17.66 9.43 23.97
C ASP A 494 -16.27 9.38 23.32
N VAL A 495 -16.11 8.56 22.28
CA VAL A 495 -14.81 8.33 21.62
C VAL A 495 -14.58 9.13 20.34
N LEU A 496 -15.64 9.65 19.72
CA LEU A 496 -15.57 10.45 18.49
C LEU A 496 -14.49 11.55 18.53
N PRO A 497 -14.32 12.33 19.62
CA PRO A 497 -13.27 13.35 19.71
C PRO A 497 -11.83 12.84 19.63
N TYR A 498 -11.64 11.52 19.69
CA TYR A 498 -10.33 10.85 19.70
C TYR A 498 -10.11 9.99 18.44
N LEU A 499 -10.97 10.13 17.42
CA LEU A 499 -10.83 9.41 16.15
C LEU A 499 -10.25 10.35 15.08
N HIS A 500 -8.93 10.36 14.99
CA HIS A 500 -8.17 11.35 14.21
C HIS A 500 -8.12 11.06 12.70
N THR A 501 -8.73 9.97 12.24
CA THR A 501 -8.94 9.75 10.79
C THR A 501 -10.23 10.44 10.35
N HIS A 502 -10.24 11.77 10.26
CA HIS A 502 -11.43 12.56 9.92
C HIS A 502 -11.13 13.56 8.81
N ASP A 503 -12.17 14.08 8.16
CA ASP A 503 -12.08 15.15 7.16
C ASP A 503 -11.05 14.92 6.03
N ASN A 504 -10.73 13.66 5.74
CA ASN A 504 -9.82 13.33 4.65
C ASN A 504 -10.56 13.39 3.31
N THR A 505 -9.89 13.88 2.27
CA THR A 505 -10.39 13.87 0.89
C THR A 505 -9.57 12.91 0.05
N ILE A 506 -10.23 11.87 -0.47
CA ILE A 506 -9.66 10.86 -1.35
C ILE A 506 -10.26 11.09 -2.74
N GLU A 507 -9.50 11.71 -3.64
CA GLU A 507 -10.06 12.17 -4.91
C GLU A 507 -9.16 12.01 -6.13
N PHE A 508 -9.75 11.86 -7.32
CA PHE A 508 -8.99 11.77 -8.58
C PHE A 508 -7.94 10.64 -8.60
N ASN A 509 -8.07 9.61 -7.77
CA ASN A 509 -7.16 8.47 -7.84
C ASN A 509 -7.65 7.47 -8.89
N GLU A 510 -6.71 6.87 -9.61
CA GLU A 510 -6.95 5.71 -10.46
C GLU A 510 -6.49 4.45 -9.72
N ILE A 511 -7.38 3.47 -9.58
CA ILE A 511 -7.08 2.21 -8.88
C ILE A 511 -7.53 1.04 -9.74
N HIS A 512 -6.59 0.19 -10.13
CA HIS A 512 -6.88 -1.01 -10.90
C HIS A 512 -5.99 -2.19 -10.53
N HIS A 513 -6.40 -3.43 -10.81
CA HIS A 513 -5.62 -4.62 -10.45
C HIS A 513 -5.20 -4.65 -8.96
N ALA A 514 -6.02 -4.09 -8.07
CA ALA A 514 -5.90 -4.31 -6.63
C ALA A 514 -6.63 -5.61 -6.25
N MET A 515 -6.48 -6.06 -5.00
CA MET A 515 -7.16 -7.23 -4.46
C MET A 515 -6.77 -8.56 -5.13
N GLU A 516 -5.53 -8.69 -5.61
CA GLU A 516 -5.07 -9.88 -6.36
C GLU A 516 -4.99 -11.17 -5.52
N MET A 517 -4.88 -11.08 -4.19
CA MET A 517 -4.56 -12.25 -3.34
C MET A 517 -5.40 -12.41 -2.07
N LEU A 518 -5.56 -11.36 -1.25
CA LEU A 518 -6.21 -11.44 0.06
C LEU A 518 -7.68 -11.06 0.00
N GLY A 519 -8.50 -11.66 0.87
CA GLY A 519 -9.94 -11.46 0.88
C GLY A 519 -10.38 -10.42 1.93
N ASP A 520 -11.61 -9.94 1.78
CA ASP A 520 -12.27 -8.95 2.64
C ASP A 520 -11.71 -7.51 2.55
N GLY A 521 -10.89 -7.24 1.54
CA GLY A 521 -10.37 -5.91 1.17
C GLY A 521 -11.08 -5.29 -0.03
N ASN A 522 -10.62 -4.12 -0.48
CA ASN A 522 -11.31 -3.29 -1.48
C ASN A 522 -10.31 -2.39 -2.26
N ALA A 523 -10.73 -1.65 -3.29
CA ALA A 523 -9.87 -0.58 -3.79
C ALA A 523 -9.75 0.55 -2.76
N ILE A 524 -10.86 0.98 -2.16
CA ILE A 524 -10.87 1.96 -1.05
C ILE A 524 -11.65 1.37 0.14
N TYR A 525 -11.00 1.35 1.31
CA TYR A 525 -11.57 0.82 2.55
C TYR A 525 -11.58 1.86 3.66
N VAL A 526 -12.71 1.99 4.37
CA VAL A 526 -12.85 2.88 5.53
C VAL A 526 -13.40 2.11 6.73
N ARG A 527 -12.75 2.24 7.89
CA ARG A 527 -13.27 1.67 9.15
C ARG A 527 -12.85 2.40 10.40
N GLY A 528 -13.81 2.58 11.31
CA GLY A 528 -13.57 3.12 12.66
C GLY A 528 -12.93 4.52 12.62
N ALA A 529 -13.00 5.18 11.47
CA ALA A 529 -12.50 6.51 11.21
C ALA A 529 -13.46 7.54 11.85
N GLY A 530 -12.95 8.75 12.09
CA GLY A 530 -13.78 9.89 12.48
C GLY A 530 -14.72 10.34 11.35
N ALA A 531 -15.41 11.44 11.59
CA ALA A 531 -16.41 11.98 10.66
C ALA A 531 -15.78 12.75 9.48
N GLY A 532 -16.59 13.11 8.48
CA GLY A 532 -16.21 14.08 7.46
C GLY A 532 -15.33 13.54 6.32
N ASN A 533 -14.99 12.25 6.32
CA ASN A 533 -14.21 11.66 5.24
C ASN A 533 -15.00 11.65 3.91
N VAL A 534 -14.34 12.05 2.82
CA VAL A 534 -14.91 12.14 1.47
C VAL A 534 -14.10 11.28 0.49
N ILE A 535 -14.80 10.45 -0.26
CA ILE A 535 -14.26 9.63 -1.35
C ILE A 535 -14.96 10.08 -2.62
N ARG A 536 -14.28 10.83 -3.49
CA ARG A 536 -14.91 11.39 -4.68
C ARG A 536 -14.08 11.40 -5.94
N ARG A 537 -14.70 11.32 -7.12
CA ARG A 537 -13.99 11.45 -8.41
C ARG A 537 -12.84 10.47 -8.58
N ASN A 538 -12.94 9.27 -7.99
CA ASN A 538 -11.97 8.22 -8.22
C ASN A 538 -12.42 7.36 -9.40
N TYR A 539 -11.46 6.92 -10.22
CA TYR A 539 -11.66 5.94 -11.26
C TYR A 539 -11.16 4.58 -10.77
N ILE A 540 -12.10 3.68 -10.46
CA ILE A 540 -11.78 2.36 -9.94
C ILE A 540 -12.20 1.34 -10.98
N HIS A 541 -11.24 0.62 -11.55
CA HIS A 541 -11.56 -0.29 -12.64
C HIS A 541 -10.71 -1.56 -12.64
N HIS A 542 -11.20 -2.60 -13.30
CA HIS A 542 -10.45 -3.83 -13.52
C HIS A 542 -9.88 -4.43 -12.22
N LEU A 543 -10.71 -4.48 -11.18
CA LEU A 543 -10.43 -5.29 -9.98
C LEU A 543 -10.75 -6.76 -10.26
N VAL A 544 -10.05 -7.30 -11.26
CA VAL A 544 -10.26 -8.65 -11.80
C VAL A 544 -9.26 -9.59 -11.18
N ALA A 545 -9.62 -10.14 -10.03
CA ALA A 545 -8.81 -11.12 -9.32
C ALA A 545 -9.55 -12.43 -9.11
N PRO A 546 -8.85 -13.58 -9.02
CA PRO A 546 -9.44 -14.84 -8.56
C PRO A 546 -10.04 -14.74 -7.15
N MET A 547 -9.60 -13.75 -6.37
CA MET A 547 -10.16 -13.47 -5.06
C MET A 547 -11.56 -12.86 -5.17
N ILE A 548 -12.55 -13.62 -4.71
CA ILE A 548 -13.97 -13.26 -4.86
C ILE A 548 -14.56 -12.47 -3.67
N MET A 549 -13.78 -12.21 -2.62
CA MET A 549 -14.23 -11.51 -1.42
C MET A 549 -13.82 -10.02 -1.43
N GLN A 550 -14.25 -9.27 -2.43
CA GLN A 550 -13.86 -7.87 -2.59
C GLN A 550 -15.06 -6.94 -2.88
N ALA A 551 -14.83 -5.63 -2.77
CA ALA A 551 -15.68 -4.58 -3.33
C ALA A 551 -14.78 -3.44 -3.87
N ALA A 552 -15.31 -2.54 -4.69
CA ALA A 552 -14.57 -1.35 -5.11
C ALA A 552 -14.39 -0.38 -3.93
N ILE A 553 -15.50 0.05 -3.30
CA ILE A 553 -15.48 0.96 -2.14
C ILE A 553 -16.24 0.32 -0.98
N ARG A 554 -15.67 0.38 0.23
CA ARG A 554 -16.32 -0.16 1.43
C ARG A 554 -16.19 0.76 2.64
N THR A 555 -17.32 1.03 3.26
CA THR A 555 -17.40 1.44 4.68
C THR A 555 -17.66 0.21 5.53
N ASP A 556 -16.70 -0.18 6.37
CA ASP A 556 -16.79 -1.37 7.20
C ASP A 556 -17.33 -1.07 8.61
N GLY A 557 -17.38 -2.07 9.50
CA GLY A 557 -18.22 -2.07 10.70
C GLY A 557 -18.05 -0.82 11.54
N GLY A 558 -19.17 -0.23 11.97
CA GLY A 558 -19.21 1.01 12.75
C GLY A 558 -18.84 2.30 12.02
N GLN A 559 -18.46 2.27 10.74
CA GLN A 559 -18.13 3.48 9.98
C GLN A 559 -19.38 4.34 9.73
N ARG A 560 -19.23 5.65 9.91
CA ARG A 560 -20.27 6.68 9.78
C ARG A 560 -19.74 7.89 9.03
N ASP A 561 -20.64 8.82 8.71
CA ASP A 561 -20.31 10.19 8.29
C ASP A 561 -19.30 10.26 7.12
N THR A 562 -19.36 9.27 6.23
CA THR A 562 -18.52 9.18 5.04
C THR A 562 -19.36 9.53 3.82
N LEU A 563 -18.84 10.39 2.95
CA LEU A 563 -19.42 10.68 1.64
C LEU A 563 -18.67 9.88 0.57
N ILE A 564 -19.41 9.09 -0.21
CA ILE A 564 -18.92 8.41 -1.41
C ILE A 564 -19.66 9.05 -2.58
N ALA A 565 -18.98 9.92 -3.33
CA ALA A 565 -19.66 10.67 -4.38
C ALA A 565 -18.87 10.80 -5.68
N GLU A 566 -19.56 10.88 -6.82
CA GLU A 566 -18.90 11.20 -8.09
C GLU A 566 -17.79 10.21 -8.48
N ASN A 567 -17.85 8.94 -8.07
CA ASN A 567 -16.85 7.94 -8.47
C ASN A 567 -17.33 7.18 -9.72
N LEU A 568 -16.38 6.74 -10.56
CA LEU A 568 -16.63 5.77 -11.62
C LEU A 568 -16.05 4.41 -11.21
N ILE A 569 -16.91 3.40 -11.09
CA ILE A 569 -16.55 2.02 -10.77
C ILE A 569 -16.89 1.14 -11.96
N TYR A 570 -15.91 0.41 -12.51
CA TYR A 570 -16.07 -0.36 -13.74
C TYR A 570 -15.31 -1.69 -13.75
N LYS A 571 -15.94 -2.82 -14.12
CA LYS A 571 -15.26 -4.13 -14.21
C LYS A 571 -14.58 -4.55 -12.89
N CYS A 572 -15.33 -4.49 -11.80
CA CYS A 572 -14.87 -4.91 -10.48
C CYS A 572 -15.54 -6.22 -10.06
N THR A 573 -14.77 -7.20 -9.59
CA THR A 573 -15.32 -8.48 -9.14
C THR A 573 -16.18 -8.33 -7.89
N SER A 574 -17.28 -9.09 -7.84
CA SER A 574 -18.20 -9.26 -6.71
C SER A 574 -19.09 -8.08 -6.34
N GLN A 575 -18.53 -6.90 -6.04
CA GLN A 575 -19.31 -5.80 -5.45
C GLN A 575 -18.78 -4.42 -5.89
N GLY A 576 -19.68 -3.48 -6.17
CA GLY A 576 -19.36 -2.07 -6.40
C GLY A 576 -19.11 -1.34 -5.08
N ILE A 577 -20.17 -0.80 -4.48
CA ILE A 577 -20.12 -0.06 -3.22
C ILE A 577 -20.73 -0.90 -2.10
N LEU A 578 -20.05 -1.00 -0.95
CA LEU A 578 -20.62 -1.57 0.28
C LEU A 578 -20.73 -0.47 1.33
N MET A 579 -21.96 -0.10 1.67
CA MET A 579 -22.26 0.96 2.63
C MET A 579 -22.84 0.45 3.95
N LYS A 580 -22.64 1.24 5.01
CA LYS A 580 -23.13 1.00 6.36
C LYS A 580 -23.58 2.32 7.00
N LEU A 581 -24.56 2.21 7.91
CA LEU A 581 -25.03 3.28 8.79
C LEU A 581 -25.39 4.54 7.98
N ASN A 582 -24.99 5.73 8.41
CA ASN A 582 -25.35 7.00 7.75
C ASN A 582 -24.38 7.41 6.63
N THR A 583 -23.70 6.45 6.01
CA THR A 583 -22.86 6.72 4.82
C THR A 583 -23.73 7.31 3.71
N ARG A 584 -23.20 8.26 2.97
CA ARG A 584 -23.88 8.93 1.85
C ARG A 584 -23.28 8.44 0.54
N VAL A 585 -24.11 7.94 -0.36
CA VAL A 585 -23.72 7.40 -1.67
C VAL A 585 -24.43 8.21 -2.74
N GLU A 586 -23.72 9.15 -3.34
CA GLU A 586 -24.32 10.19 -4.17
C GLU A 586 -23.62 10.33 -5.52
N ASN A 587 -24.36 10.40 -6.64
CA ASN A 587 -23.76 10.81 -7.91
C ASN A 587 -22.65 9.87 -8.44
N ASN A 588 -22.67 8.58 -8.12
CA ASN A 588 -21.68 7.61 -8.59
C ASN A 588 -22.16 6.89 -9.86
N ILE A 589 -21.23 6.48 -10.72
CA ILE A 589 -21.46 5.50 -11.78
C ILE A 589 -20.87 4.17 -11.29
N VAL A 590 -21.72 3.14 -11.21
CA VAL A 590 -21.29 1.77 -10.93
C VAL A 590 -21.72 0.92 -12.12
N ALA A 591 -20.74 0.43 -12.86
CA ALA A 591 -20.94 -0.26 -14.12
C ALA A 591 -20.25 -1.63 -14.15
N ASP A 592 -20.93 -2.62 -14.72
CA ASP A 592 -20.40 -3.96 -15.03
C ASP A 592 -19.63 -4.61 -13.86
N ILE A 593 -20.32 -4.78 -12.73
CA ILE A 593 -19.80 -5.57 -11.61
C ILE A 593 -19.75 -7.05 -12.03
N ILE A 594 -18.57 -7.65 -11.94
CA ILE A 594 -18.30 -9.00 -12.44
C ILE A 594 -18.83 -10.04 -11.45
N ALA A 595 -19.75 -10.87 -11.94
CA ALA A 595 -20.31 -12.04 -11.27
C ALA A 595 -20.02 -13.32 -12.09
N PRO A 596 -20.03 -14.53 -11.49
CA PRO A 596 -20.13 -14.87 -10.07
C PRO A 596 -18.86 -14.52 -9.24
N PRO A 597 -18.92 -14.55 -7.88
CA PRO A 597 -20.02 -15.07 -7.06
C PRO A 597 -21.11 -14.04 -6.74
N ARG A 598 -20.85 -12.75 -6.95
CA ARG A 598 -21.76 -11.66 -6.61
C ARG A 598 -21.74 -10.65 -7.74
N GLY A 599 -22.88 -10.05 -8.03
CA GLY A 599 -23.03 -8.98 -9.01
C GLY A 599 -23.66 -7.77 -8.35
N TYR A 600 -23.22 -7.41 -7.14
CA TYR A 600 -23.91 -6.42 -6.31
C TYR A 600 -23.37 -5.02 -6.58
N TYR A 601 -24.19 -4.14 -7.12
CA TYR A 601 -23.76 -2.79 -7.45
C TYR A 601 -23.66 -1.91 -6.21
N LEU A 602 -24.69 -1.97 -5.36
CA LEU A 602 -24.70 -1.40 -4.02
C LEU A 602 -25.10 -2.48 -3.01
N SER A 603 -24.31 -2.65 -1.96
CA SER A 603 -24.60 -3.55 -0.84
C SER A 603 -24.83 -2.76 0.44
N VAL A 604 -25.97 -2.97 1.11
CA VAL A 604 -26.25 -2.40 2.43
C VAL A 604 -26.14 -3.49 3.51
N ARG A 605 -25.37 -3.25 4.59
CA ARG A 605 -24.95 -4.32 5.54
C ARG A 605 -25.12 -4.06 7.03
N GLU A 606 -25.26 -2.81 7.47
CA GLU A 606 -25.40 -2.45 8.89
C GLU A 606 -26.27 -1.21 8.99
N GLY A 607 -27.41 -1.33 9.67
CA GLY A 607 -28.37 -0.24 9.83
C GLY A 607 -28.56 0.20 11.28
N PRO A 608 -29.58 1.02 11.57
CA PRO A 608 -30.45 1.65 10.56
C PRO A 608 -29.67 2.66 9.72
N LEU A 609 -30.11 2.90 8.48
CA LEU A 609 -29.48 3.87 7.57
C LEU A 609 -29.99 5.30 7.79
N THR A 610 -30.37 5.66 9.02
CA THR A 610 -30.88 6.99 9.35
C THR A 610 -29.85 8.06 9.03
N GLY A 611 -30.23 9.02 8.18
CA GLY A 611 -29.36 10.09 7.72
C GLY A 611 -28.42 9.70 6.56
N ALA A 612 -28.47 8.45 6.09
CA ALA A 612 -27.83 8.03 4.85
C ALA A 612 -28.57 8.60 3.62
N THR A 613 -27.86 8.65 2.50
CA THR A 613 -28.41 8.99 1.19
C THR A 613 -27.97 7.94 0.17
N ILE A 614 -28.86 7.61 -0.75
CA ILE A 614 -28.57 6.83 -1.96
C ILE A 614 -29.20 7.61 -3.10
N GLN A 615 -28.49 8.59 -3.64
CA GLN A 615 -29.08 9.54 -4.57
C GLN A 615 -28.28 9.76 -5.84
N ARG A 616 -28.99 9.97 -6.96
CA ARG A 616 -28.37 10.34 -8.24
C ARG A 616 -27.31 9.35 -8.69
N ASN A 617 -27.38 8.07 -8.31
CA ASN A 617 -26.42 7.08 -8.77
C ASN A 617 -26.90 6.47 -10.09
N ILE A 618 -25.97 6.12 -10.98
CA ILE A 618 -26.25 5.34 -12.17
C ILE A 618 -25.70 3.94 -11.96
N PHE A 619 -26.60 2.95 -11.95
CA PHE A 619 -26.26 1.54 -11.90
C PHE A 619 -26.50 0.92 -13.27
N TYR A 620 -25.43 0.52 -13.95
CA TYR A 620 -25.47 0.06 -15.34
C TYR A 620 -24.87 -1.34 -15.48
N SER A 621 -25.63 -2.28 -16.05
CA SER A 621 -25.16 -3.64 -16.31
C SER A 621 -25.32 -4.01 -17.77
N SER A 622 -24.26 -4.47 -18.42
CA SER A 622 -24.33 -5.14 -19.72
C SER A 622 -24.76 -6.61 -19.64
N SER A 623 -24.82 -7.17 -18.42
CA SER A 623 -25.14 -8.56 -18.13
C SER A 623 -26.37 -8.69 -17.23
N ASP A 624 -27.13 -9.78 -17.37
CA ASP A 624 -28.32 -10.10 -16.58
C ASP A 624 -27.98 -10.66 -15.19
N THR A 625 -26.71 -10.97 -14.95
CA THR A 625 -26.16 -11.41 -13.66
C THR A 625 -25.87 -10.24 -12.71
N CYS A 626 -26.87 -9.39 -12.50
CA CYS A 626 -26.76 -8.18 -11.68
C CYS A 626 -27.76 -8.13 -10.51
N THR A 627 -27.39 -7.43 -9.45
CA THR A 627 -28.28 -7.00 -8.38
C THR A 627 -27.93 -5.56 -8.03
N PHE A 628 -28.82 -4.63 -8.36
CA PHE A 628 -28.51 -3.21 -8.21
C PHE A 628 -28.37 -2.79 -6.74
N ILE A 629 -29.32 -3.15 -5.88
CA ILE A 629 -29.24 -2.95 -4.43
C ILE A 629 -29.45 -4.29 -3.72
N ASP A 630 -28.41 -4.77 -3.05
CA ASP A 630 -28.42 -5.99 -2.26
C ASP A 630 -28.56 -5.70 -0.76
N GLU A 631 -29.56 -6.30 -0.14
CA GLU A 631 -29.91 -6.13 1.28
C GLU A 631 -29.83 -7.46 2.02
N LEU A 632 -29.30 -7.44 3.25
CA LEU A 632 -29.23 -8.67 4.04
C LEU A 632 -30.63 -9.16 4.45
N PRO A 633 -30.91 -10.47 4.39
CA PRO A 633 -32.09 -11.02 5.02
C PRO A 633 -32.00 -10.92 6.56
N PRO A 634 -33.14 -10.96 7.27
CA PRO A 634 -33.15 -11.13 8.71
C PRO A 634 -32.37 -12.37 9.15
N GLY A 635 -31.76 -12.30 10.34
CA GLY A 635 -31.18 -13.46 11.00
C GLY A 635 -32.23 -14.53 11.28
N LYS A 636 -31.82 -15.79 11.38
CA LYS A 636 -32.74 -16.90 11.69
C LYS A 636 -33.50 -16.62 13.00
N GLY A 637 -34.83 -16.58 12.91
CA GLY A 637 -35.71 -16.30 14.05
C GLY A 637 -35.75 -14.81 14.48
N ARG A 638 -35.21 -13.91 13.66
CA ARG A 638 -35.21 -12.46 13.88
C ARG A 638 -36.02 -11.78 12.78
N THR A 639 -36.56 -10.60 13.09
CA THR A 639 -37.34 -9.80 12.14
C THR A 639 -36.59 -8.56 11.68
N ASN A 640 -35.94 -7.85 12.62
CA ASN A 640 -35.35 -6.53 12.38
C ASN A 640 -33.81 -6.50 12.50
N GLU A 641 -33.20 -7.65 12.72
CA GLU A 641 -31.76 -7.78 12.93
C GLU A 641 -31.14 -8.81 11.99
N ASP A 642 -29.90 -8.58 11.60
CA ASP A 642 -29.10 -9.54 10.87
C ASP A 642 -28.69 -10.73 11.75
N ARG A 643 -27.98 -11.71 11.16
CA ARG A 643 -27.45 -12.87 11.89
C ARG A 643 -26.45 -12.54 13.01
N ARG A 644 -25.91 -11.32 13.05
CA ARG A 644 -24.94 -10.83 14.05
C ARG A 644 -25.61 -10.01 15.16
N GLY A 645 -26.90 -9.72 15.04
CA GLY A 645 -27.67 -8.95 16.03
C GLY A 645 -27.59 -7.44 15.80
N ARG A 646 -27.17 -7.03 14.60
CA ARG A 646 -27.16 -5.64 14.19
C ARG A 646 -28.49 -5.33 13.54
N ALA A 647 -28.99 -4.12 13.73
CA ALA A 647 -30.16 -3.65 12.99
C ALA A 647 -29.94 -3.82 11.48
N LEU A 648 -30.99 -4.29 10.81
CA LEU A 648 -30.95 -4.48 9.36
C LEU A 648 -30.75 -3.16 8.65
N ALA A 649 -29.94 -3.17 7.61
CA ALA A 649 -29.86 -2.06 6.67
C ALA A 649 -30.91 -2.26 5.59
N ARG A 650 -31.74 -1.24 5.35
CA ARG A 650 -32.67 -1.18 4.25
C ARG A 650 -32.52 0.13 3.51
N SER A 651 -32.56 0.10 2.18
CA SER A 651 -32.51 1.32 1.36
C SER A 651 -33.65 2.29 1.71
N LYS A 652 -34.81 1.78 2.14
CA LYS A 652 -35.93 2.60 2.59
C LYS A 652 -35.70 3.40 3.88
N ASP A 653 -34.68 3.02 4.66
CA ASP A 653 -34.30 3.77 5.87
C ASP A 653 -33.35 4.94 5.53
N ALA A 654 -32.82 4.97 4.30
CA ALA A 654 -32.02 6.06 3.75
C ALA A 654 -32.89 7.00 2.91
N ASN A 655 -32.38 8.20 2.63
CA ASN A 655 -32.94 9.04 1.59
C ASN A 655 -32.51 8.49 0.21
N THR A 656 -33.29 7.55 -0.31
CA THR A 656 -33.06 6.88 -1.59
C THR A 656 -33.94 7.49 -2.66
N ASP A 657 -33.35 8.21 -3.62
CA ASP A 657 -34.10 8.86 -4.71
C ASP A 657 -33.24 9.32 -5.91
N HIS A 658 -33.86 9.55 -7.06
CA HIS A 658 -33.24 10.06 -8.30
C HIS A 658 -32.11 9.18 -8.88
N ASN A 659 -32.12 7.87 -8.63
CA ASN A 659 -31.19 6.91 -9.19
C ASN A 659 -31.63 6.42 -10.60
N ILE A 660 -30.68 5.84 -11.35
CA ILE A 660 -30.95 5.09 -12.58
C ILE A 660 -30.54 3.63 -12.38
N TYR A 661 -31.44 2.71 -12.78
CA TYR A 661 -31.18 1.27 -12.85
C TYR A 661 -31.35 0.80 -14.28
N TYR A 662 -30.27 0.35 -14.92
CA TYR A 662 -30.35 -0.13 -16.30
C TYR A 662 -29.53 -1.40 -16.49
N CYS A 663 -30.20 -2.43 -17.02
CA CYS A 663 -29.56 -3.64 -17.49
C CYS A 663 -29.81 -3.74 -19.00
N ASP A 664 -28.75 -3.70 -19.80
CA ASP A 664 -28.82 -3.67 -21.26
C ASP A 664 -29.34 -5.01 -21.83
N SER A 665 -28.89 -6.13 -21.24
CA SER A 665 -29.32 -7.46 -21.67
C SER A 665 -30.74 -7.83 -21.22
N ASP A 666 -31.24 -7.24 -20.13
CA ASP A 666 -32.60 -7.44 -19.63
C ASP A 666 -33.11 -6.21 -18.84
N PRO A 667 -33.70 -5.22 -19.53
CA PRO A 667 -34.21 -4.00 -18.89
C PRO A 667 -35.22 -4.23 -17.77
N ALA A 668 -35.93 -5.36 -17.76
CA ALA A 668 -36.91 -5.69 -16.73
C ALA A 668 -36.28 -5.80 -15.33
N LEU A 669 -34.97 -6.08 -15.23
CA LEU A 669 -34.26 -6.11 -13.94
C LEU A 669 -34.16 -4.71 -13.31
N GLY A 670 -34.04 -3.67 -14.14
CA GLY A 670 -34.07 -2.27 -13.67
C GLY A 670 -35.46 -1.89 -13.17
N GLU A 671 -36.49 -2.24 -13.94
CA GLU A 671 -37.90 -2.00 -13.58
C GLU A 671 -38.27 -2.70 -12.27
N GLN A 672 -37.88 -3.97 -12.10
CA GLN A 672 -38.12 -4.74 -10.87
C GLN A 672 -37.45 -4.11 -9.63
N MET A 673 -36.23 -3.58 -9.79
CA MET A 673 -35.56 -2.88 -8.69
C MET A 673 -36.34 -1.61 -8.32
N LEU A 674 -36.70 -0.80 -9.31
CA LEU A 674 -37.44 0.45 -9.08
C LEU A 674 -38.80 0.18 -8.44
N ASP A 675 -39.57 -0.78 -8.96
CA ASP A 675 -40.87 -1.19 -8.42
C ASP A 675 -40.77 -1.61 -6.95
N LYS A 676 -39.73 -2.37 -6.59
CA LYS A 676 -39.47 -2.75 -5.19
C LYS A 676 -39.25 -1.51 -4.32
N GLN A 677 -38.40 -0.57 -4.75
CA GLN A 677 -38.13 0.65 -3.98
C GLN A 677 -39.40 1.52 -3.82
N MET A 678 -40.19 1.67 -4.88
CA MET A 678 -41.46 2.39 -4.85
C MET A 678 -42.49 1.74 -3.93
N GLN A 679 -42.56 0.40 -3.89
CA GLN A 679 -43.40 -0.33 -2.93
C GLN A 679 -42.97 -0.12 -1.47
N ASP A 680 -41.67 0.05 -1.25
CA ASP A 680 -41.11 0.40 0.06
C ASP A 680 -41.28 1.91 0.39
N GLY A 681 -41.86 2.70 -0.52
CA GLY A 681 -42.18 4.11 -0.32
C GLY A 681 -41.03 5.09 -0.58
N VAL A 682 -39.98 4.64 -1.27
CA VAL A 682 -38.80 5.45 -1.61
C VAL A 682 -38.56 5.46 -3.12
N ASP A 683 -37.59 6.25 -3.59
CA ASP A 683 -37.07 6.21 -4.95
C ASP A 683 -38.07 6.61 -6.05
N THR A 684 -39.05 7.42 -5.68
CA THR A 684 -40.21 7.79 -6.53
C THR A 684 -39.87 8.62 -7.76
N HIS A 685 -38.70 9.26 -7.80
CA HIS A 685 -38.23 10.05 -8.94
C HIS A 685 -37.13 9.34 -9.75
N SER A 686 -36.79 8.11 -9.38
CA SER A 686 -35.78 7.29 -10.07
C SER A 686 -36.33 6.71 -11.36
N LEU A 687 -35.43 6.30 -12.25
CA LEU A 687 -35.78 5.79 -13.58
C LEU A 687 -35.12 4.44 -13.85
N ALA A 688 -35.86 3.54 -14.51
CA ALA A 688 -35.33 2.29 -15.05
C ALA A 688 -35.17 2.42 -16.57
N VAL A 689 -34.20 3.22 -17.02
CA VAL A 689 -34.02 3.59 -18.44
C VAL A 689 -32.54 3.66 -18.80
N ASP A 690 -32.24 3.52 -20.09
CA ASP A 690 -30.87 3.69 -20.61
C ASP A 690 -30.32 5.09 -20.23
N PRO A 691 -29.17 5.16 -19.53
CA PRO A 691 -28.52 6.43 -19.21
C PRO A 691 -27.96 7.17 -20.43
N LEU A 692 -27.92 6.55 -21.61
CA LEU A 692 -27.37 7.11 -22.85
C LEU A 692 -25.87 7.43 -22.73
N PHE A 693 -25.09 6.44 -22.31
CA PHE A 693 -23.63 6.52 -22.35
C PHE A 693 -23.10 6.55 -23.79
N VAL A 694 -21.96 7.21 -24.01
CA VAL A 694 -21.35 7.35 -25.35
C VAL A 694 -20.88 6.01 -25.92
N ASP A 695 -20.11 5.23 -25.14
CA ASP A 695 -19.61 3.91 -25.56
C ASP A 695 -19.29 3.02 -24.33
N PRO A 696 -20.31 2.53 -23.60
CA PRO A 696 -20.12 1.77 -22.37
C PRO A 696 -19.41 0.43 -22.61
N ALA A 697 -19.53 -0.16 -23.81
CA ALA A 697 -18.86 -1.40 -24.18
C ALA A 697 -17.32 -1.29 -24.12
N ASN A 698 -16.79 -0.11 -24.42
CA ASN A 698 -15.36 0.20 -24.34
C ASN A 698 -14.97 1.01 -23.09
N GLY A 699 -15.89 1.19 -22.13
CA GLY A 699 -15.65 1.89 -20.86
C GLY A 699 -15.79 3.41 -20.93
N ASP A 700 -16.38 3.96 -22.00
CA ASP A 700 -16.70 5.38 -22.10
C ASP A 700 -18.09 5.67 -21.52
N PHE A 701 -18.10 6.05 -20.25
CA PHE A 701 -19.30 6.38 -19.47
C PHE A 701 -19.66 7.88 -19.51
N ARG A 702 -19.15 8.63 -20.49
CA ARG A 702 -19.64 10.00 -20.72
C ARG A 702 -21.11 9.94 -21.14
N LEU A 703 -21.89 10.90 -20.68
CA LEU A 703 -23.33 10.99 -20.96
C LEU A 703 -23.58 11.78 -22.24
N SER A 704 -24.51 11.30 -23.06
CA SER A 704 -25.10 12.09 -24.15
C SER A 704 -25.81 13.34 -23.59
N PRO A 705 -25.85 14.48 -24.32
CA PRO A 705 -26.57 15.68 -23.89
C PRO A 705 -28.05 15.46 -23.53
N ASP A 706 -28.70 14.46 -24.16
CA ASP A 706 -30.10 14.12 -23.91
C ASP A 706 -30.31 13.09 -22.80
N SER A 707 -29.23 12.71 -22.08
CA SER A 707 -29.28 11.70 -21.04
C SER A 707 -30.35 12.00 -19.97
N PRO A 708 -31.17 11.00 -19.60
CA PRO A 708 -32.11 11.13 -18.49
C PRO A 708 -31.41 11.42 -17.16
N ALA A 709 -30.15 10.96 -16.98
CA ALA A 709 -29.38 11.20 -15.78
C ALA A 709 -29.18 12.70 -15.50
N LEU A 710 -28.90 13.47 -16.55
CA LEU A 710 -28.71 14.92 -16.44
C LEU A 710 -30.00 15.63 -15.97
N ARG A 711 -31.17 15.17 -16.43
CA ARG A 711 -32.48 15.69 -15.98
C ARG A 711 -32.80 15.34 -14.53
N LEU A 712 -32.30 14.20 -14.03
CA LEU A 712 -32.38 13.81 -12.62
C LEU A 712 -31.39 14.56 -11.73
N GLY A 713 -30.55 15.43 -12.31
CA GLY A 713 -29.56 16.22 -11.58
C GLY A 713 -28.22 15.52 -11.36
N PHE A 714 -27.94 14.44 -12.10
CA PHE A 714 -26.60 13.84 -12.13
C PHE A 714 -25.57 14.86 -12.61
N VAL A 715 -24.47 15.01 -11.88
CA VAL A 715 -23.36 15.91 -12.21
C VAL A 715 -22.22 15.08 -12.81
N PRO A 716 -22.00 15.11 -14.14
CA PRO A 716 -20.84 14.44 -14.72
C PRO A 716 -19.53 15.10 -14.27
N TRP A 717 -18.47 14.30 -14.22
CA TRP A 717 -17.09 14.77 -13.99
C TRP A 717 -16.18 14.18 -15.06
N ASP A 718 -15.06 14.86 -15.34
CA ASP A 718 -14.10 14.41 -16.35
C ASP A 718 -13.20 13.31 -15.78
N VAL A 719 -13.45 12.07 -16.20
CA VAL A 719 -12.69 10.89 -15.75
C VAL A 719 -11.21 10.98 -16.12
N SER A 720 -10.85 11.74 -17.15
CA SER A 720 -9.44 11.93 -17.54
C SER A 720 -8.62 12.74 -16.52
N GLU A 721 -9.29 13.38 -15.54
CA GLU A 721 -8.62 14.03 -14.40
C GLU A 721 -8.17 13.02 -13.34
N ALA A 722 -8.57 11.74 -13.41
CA ALA A 722 -8.15 10.71 -12.47
C ALA A 722 -6.80 10.08 -12.85
N GLY A 723 -6.06 9.66 -11.83
CA GLY A 723 -4.72 9.08 -11.99
C GLY A 723 -3.66 10.16 -12.09
N LEU A 724 -2.53 9.80 -12.70
CA LEU A 724 -1.36 10.67 -12.77
C LEU A 724 -1.62 11.88 -13.67
N VAL A 725 -1.09 13.02 -13.27
CA VAL A 725 -1.13 14.28 -14.03
C VAL A 725 0.28 14.74 -14.40
N ASP A 726 0.37 15.57 -15.44
CA ASP A 726 1.64 16.11 -15.90
C ASP A 726 2.38 16.86 -14.79
N LYS A 727 3.71 16.66 -14.72
CA LYS A 727 4.57 17.18 -13.64
C LYS A 727 4.51 18.70 -13.45
N GLU A 728 4.06 19.46 -14.46
CA GLU A 728 3.91 20.92 -14.41
C GLU A 728 2.62 21.39 -13.70
N THR A 729 1.66 20.48 -13.46
CA THR A 729 0.36 20.79 -12.84
C THR A 729 0.30 20.51 -11.34
N VAL A 730 1.44 20.13 -10.73
CA VAL A 730 1.53 19.82 -9.30
C VAL A 730 1.26 21.10 -8.48
N PRO A 731 0.34 21.08 -7.50
CA PRO A 731 0.12 22.22 -6.61
C PRO A 731 1.45 22.67 -5.98
N GLN A 732 1.78 23.96 -6.10
CA GLN A 732 2.98 24.53 -5.48
C GLN A 732 2.90 24.50 -3.96
#